data_AF-A0A949H5K2-F1
#
_entry.id   AF-A0A949H5K2-F1
#
_cell.length_a   1.000
_cell.length_b   1.000
_cell.length_c   1.000
_cell.angle_alpha   90.00
_cell.angle_beta   90.00
_cell.angle_gamma   90.00
#
_symmetry.space_group_name_H-M   'P 1'
#
loop_
_entity.id
_entity.type
_entity.pdbx_description
1 polymer ?
#
loop_
_entity_poly.entity_id
_entity_poly.type
_entity_poly.pdbx_seq_one_letter_code
_entity_poly.pdbx_strand_id
1 'polypeptide(L)'
;MAERCDTLLLNGTVVTMDARQRVIGDGAVAITGNQIVAVGPSAALVAAYVPRQAIDCLGCAIIPGLINGHAHVPMTLLRGVAADMQLDVWLFGYMFPLEQRFCDARFVATGARLACAEMLRGGVTTFVDMYYFEDEVARAAADAGMRAICGQAVMRLPTPDAASLDEGLARARRFIADWHGHERITPTIAPHAPYTCTDEIYHEAAALCRQYGIPLLTHLSETAREVQEFRAERQQTPIAYARDVGAFGVHCIAAHCVHATDEDMRIMQQHGVGVVTCPGSNLKLASGLPPIRAFLDAGLRLGLGTDGPASNDDQDMFGEMLLAAIVPKAASADPTVVPARQAFALATSSGAGAIGMAHLIGSLEVGKRADVTIVELGRAHSTPRYRYDPDAIYSTLVYAARAADVRDVFVDGRAVVRDRTVMTLDEAAVLRDAQAIADRIDQFLIEREADLLDKIIVIAGVRSDEQFEVQAKARLATPAAVERVLAALHDPAITLGKVSERTQYDTFFLWDDATLGRIRIREDRRTDPGARPTPKYTLTLTGALRRHTGHPALIVGHARYTAVADQPIRFYREYFAPDRVVEVQKQRRRWRIRFRGEDLAVNLDHLLGRDDPATYLEIKSRTWSARDAAVKAQLITELLAQFGIDEQTLVNREYVDL
;
A
#
# COMPACT_ATOMS: atom_id res chain seq x y z
N MET A 1 25.13 -32.83 41.39
CA MET A 1 24.56 -33.71 40.34
C MET A 1 24.20 -32.82 39.18
N ALA A 2 24.41 -33.28 37.94
CA ALA A 2 24.00 -32.53 36.76
C ALA A 2 22.47 -32.38 36.72
N GLU A 3 21.99 -31.19 36.39
CA GLU A 3 20.57 -30.85 36.29
C GLU A 3 19.98 -31.41 34.98
N ARG A 4 18.66 -31.63 34.90
CA ARG A 4 18.03 -32.05 33.64
C ARG A 4 17.62 -30.82 32.81
N CYS A 5 17.76 -30.89 31.50
CA CYS A 5 17.16 -29.93 30.57
C CYS A 5 16.49 -30.66 29.39
N ASP A 6 15.60 -29.97 28.66
CA ASP A 6 14.91 -30.56 27.52
C ASP A 6 15.79 -30.58 26.28
N THR A 7 16.43 -29.45 25.98
CA THR A 7 17.29 -29.30 24.81
C THR A 7 18.60 -28.65 25.21
N LEU A 8 19.72 -29.18 24.73
CA LEU A 8 21.03 -28.56 24.81
C LEU A 8 21.56 -28.33 23.38
N LEU A 9 21.72 -27.07 23.00
CA LEU A 9 22.37 -26.64 21.76
C LEU A 9 23.86 -26.46 22.08
N LEU A 10 24.78 -27.18 21.41
CA LEU A 10 26.20 -27.20 21.79
C LEU A 10 27.15 -26.93 20.60
N ASN A 11 28.40 -26.57 20.89
CA ASN A 11 29.50 -26.36 19.93
C ASN A 11 29.32 -25.20 18.93
N GLY A 12 28.30 -24.36 19.12
CA GLY A 12 28.01 -23.22 18.26
C GLY A 12 28.80 -21.97 18.65
N THR A 13 28.79 -20.95 17.77
CA THR A 13 29.12 -19.59 18.19
C THR A 13 27.86 -18.95 18.76
N VAL A 14 27.76 -18.81 20.08
CA VAL A 14 26.59 -18.19 20.72
C VAL A 14 26.74 -16.67 20.69
N VAL A 15 25.83 -15.99 20.00
CA VAL A 15 25.74 -14.53 19.95
C VAL A 15 24.60 -14.12 20.88
N THR A 16 24.93 -13.70 22.10
CA THR A 16 23.92 -13.59 23.17
C THR A 16 22.98 -12.41 23.00
N MET A 17 23.46 -11.28 22.49
CA MET A 17 22.74 -9.99 22.52
C MET A 17 22.26 -9.54 23.91
N ASP A 18 22.85 -10.08 24.97
CA ASP A 18 22.61 -9.61 26.33
C ASP A 18 23.19 -8.20 26.55
N ALA A 19 23.00 -7.63 27.74
CA ALA A 19 23.50 -6.30 28.05
C ALA A 19 25.04 -6.15 27.90
N ARG A 20 25.79 -7.26 27.93
CA ARG A 20 27.25 -7.30 27.73
C ARG A 20 27.65 -7.67 26.30
N GLN A 21 26.68 -7.96 25.44
CA GLN A 21 26.85 -8.36 24.04
C GLN A 21 27.87 -9.49 23.87
N ARG A 22 27.84 -10.49 24.76
CA ARG A 22 28.82 -11.58 24.75
C ARG A 22 28.72 -12.42 23.48
N VAL A 23 29.87 -12.79 22.93
CA VAL A 23 30.03 -13.81 21.88
C VAL A 23 30.86 -14.95 22.45
N ILE A 24 30.35 -16.18 22.39
CA ILE A 24 30.99 -17.37 22.95
C ILE A 24 31.30 -18.33 21.80
N GLY A 25 32.56 -18.37 21.36
CA GLY A 25 33.03 -19.35 20.38
C GLY A 25 33.24 -20.70 21.06
N ASP A 26 32.51 -21.73 20.63
CA ASP A 26 32.28 -22.97 21.40
C ASP A 26 31.39 -22.77 22.64
N GLY A 27 30.24 -22.15 22.39
CA GLY A 27 29.18 -21.94 23.36
C GLY A 27 28.03 -22.92 23.19
N ALA A 28 27.22 -22.97 24.25
CA ALA A 28 26.00 -23.74 24.33
C ALA A 28 24.86 -22.95 25.00
N VAL A 29 23.64 -23.39 24.72
CA VAL A 29 22.39 -22.89 25.32
C VAL A 29 21.57 -24.08 25.79
N ALA A 30 21.20 -24.09 27.08
CA ALA A 30 20.32 -25.10 27.67
C ALA A 30 18.90 -24.53 27.80
N ILE A 31 17.90 -25.33 27.41
CA ILE A 31 16.48 -24.98 27.39
C ILE A 31 15.69 -25.99 28.21
N THR A 32 14.79 -25.50 29.07
CA THR A 32 13.81 -26.32 29.82
C THR A 32 12.44 -25.68 29.71
N GLY A 33 11.44 -26.45 29.30
CA GLY A 33 10.13 -25.94 28.91
C GLY A 33 10.27 -24.89 27.83
N ASN A 34 9.79 -23.69 28.11
CA ASN A 34 9.87 -22.54 27.21
C ASN A 34 10.97 -21.53 27.56
N GLN A 35 11.86 -21.84 28.50
CA GLN A 35 12.85 -20.89 28.99
C GLN A 35 14.29 -21.33 28.71
N ILE A 36 15.15 -20.34 28.51
CA ILE A 36 16.59 -20.50 28.54
C ILE A 36 17.02 -20.64 30.00
N VAL A 37 17.66 -21.75 30.36
CA VAL A 37 18.11 -22.02 31.74
C VAL A 37 19.61 -21.84 31.93
N ALA A 38 20.41 -21.93 30.86
CA ALA A 38 21.84 -21.61 30.91
C ALA A 38 22.38 -21.20 29.54
N VAL A 39 23.39 -20.30 29.56
CA VAL A 39 24.15 -19.87 28.39
C VAL A 39 25.63 -19.75 28.79
N GLY A 40 26.52 -20.43 28.08
CA GLY A 40 27.93 -20.47 28.46
C GLY A 40 28.78 -21.33 27.52
N PRO A 41 30.07 -21.59 27.87
CA PRO A 41 30.92 -22.52 27.13
C PRO A 41 30.33 -23.93 27.07
N SER A 42 30.45 -24.62 25.93
CA SER A 42 29.87 -25.96 25.74
C SER A 42 30.31 -26.95 26.81
N ALA A 43 31.61 -27.00 27.11
CA ALA A 43 32.18 -27.90 28.11
C ALA A 43 31.56 -27.71 29.51
N ALA A 44 31.26 -26.45 29.88
CA ALA A 44 30.65 -26.16 31.18
C ALA A 44 29.19 -26.63 31.24
N LEU A 45 28.41 -26.41 30.17
CA LEU A 45 27.00 -26.81 30.14
C LEU A 45 26.84 -28.33 30.02
N VAL A 46 27.71 -29.03 29.29
CA VAL A 46 27.74 -30.50 29.22
C VAL A 46 28.03 -31.12 30.59
N ALA A 47 28.88 -30.50 31.41
CA ALA A 47 29.14 -30.97 32.76
C ALA A 47 27.96 -30.65 33.73
N ALA A 48 27.25 -29.55 33.50
CA ALA A 48 26.18 -29.06 34.36
C ALA A 48 24.81 -29.68 34.06
N TYR A 49 24.53 -30.08 32.81
CA TYR A 49 23.21 -30.51 32.36
C TYR A 49 23.21 -31.89 31.67
N VAL A 50 22.15 -32.67 31.92
CA VAL A 50 21.79 -33.89 31.21
C VAL A 50 20.58 -33.58 30.31
N PRO A 51 20.76 -33.39 29.01
CA PRO A 51 19.66 -33.04 28.10
C PRO A 51 18.81 -34.26 27.72
N ARG A 52 17.51 -34.04 27.50
CA ARG A 52 16.66 -35.00 26.77
C ARG A 52 17.05 -35.06 25.29
N GLN A 53 17.43 -33.93 24.71
CA GLN A 53 17.94 -33.82 23.34
C GLN A 53 19.19 -32.94 23.29
N ALA A 54 20.26 -33.46 22.70
CA ALA A 54 21.47 -32.70 22.41
C ALA A 54 21.54 -32.42 20.90
N ILE A 55 21.83 -31.17 20.52
CA ILE A 55 21.90 -30.72 19.12
C ILE A 55 23.26 -30.08 18.88
N ASP A 56 24.05 -30.70 18.01
CA ASP A 56 25.34 -30.17 17.59
C ASP A 56 25.16 -29.00 16.63
N CYS A 57 25.72 -27.86 17.02
CA CYS A 57 25.70 -26.60 16.30
C CYS A 57 27.11 -26.22 15.84
N LEU A 58 28.04 -27.18 15.77
CA LEU A 58 29.37 -26.95 15.22
C LEU A 58 29.29 -26.29 13.84
N GLY A 59 30.04 -25.20 13.68
CA GLY A 59 30.03 -24.41 12.45
C GLY A 59 28.80 -23.51 12.28
N CYS A 60 27.87 -23.45 13.25
CA CYS A 60 26.71 -22.57 13.21
C CYS A 60 26.85 -21.41 14.21
N ALA A 61 26.10 -20.33 13.97
CA ALA A 61 25.78 -19.35 14.99
C ALA A 61 24.48 -19.74 15.71
N ILE A 62 24.46 -19.63 17.04
CA ILE A 62 23.24 -19.71 17.84
C ILE A 62 22.89 -18.27 18.23
N ILE A 63 21.76 -17.79 17.73
CA ILE A 63 21.33 -16.39 17.86
C ILE A 63 19.93 -16.30 18.48
N PRO A 64 19.54 -15.15 19.06
CA PRO A 64 18.13 -14.89 19.35
C PRO A 64 17.32 -15.01 18.06
N GLY A 65 16.09 -15.50 18.16
CA GLY A 65 15.17 -15.48 17.03
C GLY A 65 15.01 -14.07 16.48
N LEU A 66 14.95 -13.96 15.14
CA LEU A 66 14.77 -12.65 14.50
C LEU A 66 13.35 -12.14 14.75
N ILE A 67 13.22 -10.81 14.84
CA ILE A 67 11.97 -10.11 15.10
C ILE A 67 11.65 -9.21 13.91
N ASN A 68 10.55 -9.52 13.24
CA ASN A 68 9.96 -8.66 12.22
C ASN A 68 8.98 -7.69 12.88
N GLY A 69 9.44 -6.46 13.15
CA GLY A 69 8.69 -5.48 13.95
C GLY A 69 7.49 -4.86 13.25
N HIS A 70 7.28 -5.10 11.96
CA HIS A 70 6.14 -4.59 11.19
C HIS A 70 5.98 -5.35 9.87
N ALA A 71 4.78 -5.89 9.63
CA ALA A 71 4.41 -6.61 8.43
C ALA A 71 2.90 -6.46 8.10
N HIS A 72 2.55 -6.85 6.87
CA HIS A 72 1.20 -7.12 6.41
C HIS A 72 1.15 -8.53 5.82
N VAL A 73 1.15 -9.54 6.69
CA VAL A 73 1.48 -10.92 6.32
C VAL A 73 0.59 -11.54 5.24
N PRO A 74 -0.73 -11.23 5.15
CA PRO A 74 -1.56 -11.79 4.10
C PRO A 74 -1.24 -11.25 2.70
N MET A 75 -0.56 -10.10 2.59
CA MET A 75 -0.11 -9.56 1.31
C MET A 75 0.95 -10.43 0.63
N THR A 76 1.42 -11.51 1.26
CA THR A 76 2.16 -12.58 0.56
C THR A 76 1.45 -13.09 -0.69
N LEU A 77 0.11 -13.10 -0.69
CA LEU A 77 -0.70 -13.50 -1.86
C LEU A 77 -0.76 -12.42 -2.95
N LEU A 78 -0.30 -11.20 -2.66
CA LEU A 78 -0.19 -10.08 -3.59
C LEU A 78 1.25 -9.85 -4.07
N ARG A 79 2.17 -10.75 -3.70
CA ARG A 79 3.58 -10.69 -4.10
C ARG A 79 3.71 -10.63 -5.62
N GLY A 80 4.44 -9.62 -6.10
CA GLY A 80 4.75 -9.46 -7.52
C GLY A 80 3.56 -9.04 -8.40
N VAL A 81 2.41 -8.70 -7.82
CA VAL A 81 1.21 -8.30 -8.59
C VAL A 81 1.39 -6.95 -9.30
N ALA A 82 1.97 -5.97 -8.61
CA ALA A 82 2.21 -4.64 -9.15
C ALA A 82 3.52 -4.07 -8.58
N ALA A 83 4.45 -3.75 -9.48
CA ALA A 83 5.77 -3.18 -9.16
C ALA A 83 6.03 -1.92 -9.98
N ASP A 84 7.01 -1.12 -9.54
CA ASP A 84 7.51 0.08 -10.23
C ASP A 84 6.44 1.15 -10.54
N MET A 85 5.52 1.34 -9.60
CA MET A 85 4.45 2.34 -9.66
C MET A 85 4.58 3.35 -8.52
N GLN A 86 4.04 4.56 -8.72
CA GLN A 86 3.89 5.52 -7.62
C GLN A 86 2.92 4.97 -6.56
N LEU A 87 3.17 5.31 -5.28
CA LEU A 87 2.39 4.79 -4.15
C LEU A 87 0.88 4.98 -4.32
N ASP A 88 0.43 6.12 -4.85
CA ASP A 88 -1.00 6.36 -5.07
C ASP A 88 -1.58 5.46 -6.18
N VAL A 89 -0.86 5.26 -7.29
CA VAL A 89 -1.25 4.34 -8.37
C VAL A 89 -1.27 2.89 -7.87
N TRP A 90 -0.25 2.48 -7.12
CA TRP A 90 -0.16 1.15 -6.52
C TRP A 90 -1.31 0.89 -5.54
N LEU A 91 -1.56 1.81 -4.58
CA LEU A 91 -2.64 1.68 -3.60
C LEU A 91 -4.03 1.72 -4.24
N PHE A 92 -4.38 2.83 -4.91
CA PHE A 92 -5.74 3.06 -5.39
C PHE A 92 -6.05 2.32 -6.68
N GLY A 93 -5.06 2.05 -7.52
CA GLY A 93 -5.24 1.35 -8.80
C GLY A 93 -5.19 -0.17 -8.70
N TYR A 94 -4.44 -0.72 -7.75
CA TYR A 94 -4.21 -2.17 -7.66
C TYR A 94 -4.54 -2.74 -6.28
N MET A 95 -3.89 -2.28 -5.21
CA MET A 95 -4.00 -2.91 -3.90
C MET A 95 -5.42 -2.84 -3.33
N PHE A 96 -5.99 -1.65 -3.14
CA PHE A 96 -7.34 -1.51 -2.58
C PHE A 96 -8.42 -2.22 -3.41
N PRO A 97 -8.43 -2.15 -4.75
CA PRO A 97 -9.34 -2.96 -5.56
C PRO A 97 -9.21 -4.47 -5.35
N LEU A 98 -7.99 -4.97 -5.27
CA LEU A 98 -7.74 -6.41 -5.07
C LEU A 98 -8.15 -6.84 -3.67
N GLU A 99 -7.80 -6.07 -2.64
CA GLU A 99 -8.21 -6.33 -1.27
C GLU A 99 -9.73 -6.29 -1.14
N GLN A 100 -10.40 -5.26 -1.68
CA GLN A 100 -11.86 -5.17 -1.64
C GLN A 100 -12.54 -6.37 -2.31
N ARG A 101 -11.94 -6.93 -3.35
CA ARG A 101 -12.52 -8.04 -4.12
C ARG A 101 -12.19 -9.42 -3.57
N PHE A 102 -10.97 -9.62 -3.06
CA PHE A 102 -10.42 -10.94 -2.73
C PHE A 102 -10.06 -11.11 -1.26
N CYS A 103 -9.89 -10.04 -0.48
CA CYS A 103 -9.55 -10.14 0.94
C CYS A 103 -10.76 -10.59 1.75
N ASP A 104 -10.90 -11.91 1.87
CA ASP A 104 -11.80 -12.57 2.80
C ASP A 104 -11.00 -13.37 3.84
N ALA A 105 -11.70 -14.00 4.79
CA ALA A 105 -11.06 -14.81 5.82
C ALA A 105 -10.16 -15.93 5.25
N ARG A 106 -10.51 -16.51 4.09
CA ARG A 106 -9.71 -17.57 3.46
C ARG A 106 -8.44 -17.00 2.84
N PHE A 107 -8.53 -15.84 2.19
CA PHE A 107 -7.37 -15.10 1.70
C PHE A 107 -6.40 -14.82 2.85
N VAL A 108 -6.90 -14.25 3.95
CA VAL A 108 -6.09 -13.93 5.12
C VAL A 108 -5.45 -15.16 5.74
N ALA A 109 -6.23 -16.22 5.99
CA ALA A 109 -5.71 -17.46 6.57
C ALA A 109 -4.62 -18.11 5.69
N THR A 110 -4.81 -18.11 4.38
CA THR A 110 -3.85 -18.73 3.43
C THR A 110 -2.57 -17.90 3.33
N GLY A 111 -2.69 -16.57 3.18
CA GLY A 111 -1.55 -15.67 3.12
C GLY A 111 -0.75 -15.66 4.42
N ALA A 112 -1.43 -15.62 5.58
CA ALA A 112 -0.75 -15.68 6.87
C ALA A 112 0.03 -16.98 7.07
N ARG A 113 -0.52 -18.14 6.64
CA ARG A 113 0.20 -19.42 6.67
C ARG A 113 1.42 -19.44 5.77
N LEU A 114 1.31 -18.85 4.56
CA LEU A 114 2.44 -18.71 3.64
C LEU A 114 3.55 -17.84 4.24
N ALA A 115 3.18 -16.69 4.80
CA ALA A 115 4.11 -15.78 5.47
C ALA A 115 4.79 -16.44 6.68
N CYS A 116 4.03 -17.16 7.51
CA CYS A 116 4.60 -17.89 8.65
C CYS A 116 5.63 -18.93 8.19
N ALA A 117 5.34 -19.69 7.13
CA ALA A 117 6.29 -20.65 6.57
C ALA A 117 7.57 -19.96 6.08
N GLU A 118 7.45 -18.87 5.32
CA GLU A 118 8.59 -18.09 4.82
C GLU A 118 9.43 -17.49 5.96
N MET A 119 8.79 -16.82 6.92
CA MET A 119 9.43 -16.21 8.09
C MET A 119 10.16 -17.25 8.94
N LEU A 120 9.55 -18.41 9.21
CA LEU A 120 10.19 -19.49 9.93
C LEU A 120 11.43 -20.01 9.19
N ARG A 121 11.36 -20.19 7.87
CA ARG A 121 12.54 -20.55 7.06
C ARG A 121 13.62 -19.48 7.12
N GLY A 122 13.25 -18.21 7.26
CA GLY A 122 14.14 -17.07 7.43
C GLY A 122 14.65 -16.85 8.85
N GLY A 123 14.28 -17.70 9.83
CA GLY A 123 14.77 -17.57 11.20
C GLY A 123 14.03 -16.52 12.05
N VAL A 124 12.91 -16.02 11.55
CA VAL A 124 12.00 -15.13 12.29
C VAL A 124 11.17 -15.95 13.26
N THR A 125 11.11 -15.50 14.50
CA THR A 125 10.36 -16.16 15.59
C THR A 125 9.18 -15.33 16.05
N THR A 126 9.27 -14.01 15.88
CA THR A 126 8.28 -13.03 16.28
C THR A 126 8.00 -12.07 15.13
N PHE A 127 6.73 -11.79 14.87
CA PHE A 127 6.33 -10.72 13.95
C PHE A 127 5.26 -9.80 14.56
N VAL A 128 5.12 -8.61 14.01
CA VAL A 128 4.04 -7.66 14.34
C VAL A 128 3.24 -7.41 13.07
N ASP A 129 2.01 -7.91 13.04
CA ASP A 129 1.10 -7.77 11.91
C ASP A 129 0.11 -6.63 12.14
N MET A 130 -0.29 -6.06 11.02
CA MET A 130 -1.32 -5.04 10.96
C MET A 130 -2.18 -5.29 9.73
N TYR A 131 -3.27 -6.03 9.86
CA TYR A 131 -4.13 -6.35 8.72
C TYR A 131 -5.60 -6.49 9.10
N TYR A 132 -6.40 -6.98 8.16
CA TYR A 132 -7.81 -7.33 8.33
C TYR A 132 -7.95 -8.80 8.74
N PHE A 133 -9.10 -9.17 9.31
CA PHE A 133 -9.37 -10.54 9.77
C PHE A 133 -8.25 -11.11 10.68
N GLU A 134 -7.75 -10.31 11.62
CA GLU A 134 -6.60 -10.68 12.47
C GLU A 134 -6.82 -11.92 13.35
N ASP A 135 -8.08 -12.34 13.52
CA ASP A 135 -8.40 -13.64 14.11
C ASP A 135 -7.85 -14.82 13.29
N GLU A 136 -7.78 -14.71 11.96
CA GLU A 136 -7.18 -15.71 11.08
C GLU A 136 -5.65 -15.64 11.08
N VAL A 137 -5.07 -14.43 11.15
CA VAL A 137 -3.61 -14.25 11.29
C VAL A 137 -3.13 -14.84 12.61
N ALA A 138 -3.80 -14.50 13.72
CA ALA A 138 -3.53 -15.04 15.04
C ALA A 138 -3.58 -16.57 15.07
N ARG A 139 -4.58 -17.17 14.41
CA ARG A 139 -4.72 -18.62 14.29
C ARG A 139 -3.58 -19.23 13.47
N ALA A 140 -3.25 -18.65 12.32
CA ALA A 140 -2.13 -19.12 11.50
C ALA A 140 -0.79 -19.07 12.24
N ALA A 141 -0.53 -17.97 12.96
CA ALA A 141 0.67 -17.81 13.79
C ALA A 141 0.72 -18.84 14.93
N ALA A 142 -0.40 -19.06 15.62
CA ALA A 142 -0.50 -20.03 16.70
C ALA A 142 -0.28 -21.47 16.20
N ASP A 143 -0.89 -21.84 15.06
CA ASP A 143 -0.72 -23.13 14.39
C ASP A 143 0.74 -23.35 13.97
N ALA A 144 1.35 -22.33 13.36
CA ALA A 144 2.77 -22.34 12.96
C ALA A 144 3.72 -22.44 14.18
N GLY A 145 3.23 -22.07 15.37
CA GLY A 145 4.00 -22.03 16.61
C GLY A 145 4.83 -20.77 16.77
N MET A 146 4.51 -19.70 16.04
CA MET A 146 5.20 -18.41 16.12
C MET A 146 4.66 -17.54 17.27
N ARG A 147 5.43 -16.50 17.60
CA ARG A 147 4.98 -15.39 18.45
C ARG A 147 4.52 -14.24 17.55
N ALA A 148 3.42 -13.58 17.90
CA ALA A 148 2.94 -12.46 17.12
C ALA A 148 2.25 -11.39 17.96
N ILE A 149 2.39 -10.14 17.54
CA ILE A 149 1.48 -9.05 17.90
C ILE A 149 0.59 -8.84 16.68
N CYS A 150 -0.71 -9.06 16.83
CA CYS A 150 -1.68 -9.04 15.73
C CYS A 150 -2.57 -7.81 15.91
N GLY A 151 -2.52 -6.84 14.99
CA GLY A 151 -3.20 -5.56 15.15
C GLY A 151 -4.37 -5.39 14.18
N GLN A 152 -5.59 -5.54 14.70
CA GLN A 152 -6.81 -5.37 13.89
C GLN A 152 -6.87 -3.95 13.32
N ALA A 153 -6.69 -3.86 12.00
CA ALA A 153 -6.68 -2.60 11.29
C ALA A 153 -8.05 -1.92 11.37
N VAL A 154 -8.05 -0.63 11.69
CA VAL A 154 -9.25 0.22 11.70
C VAL A 154 -8.98 1.56 11.03
N MET A 155 -9.97 2.07 10.28
CA MET A 155 -9.91 3.37 9.62
C MET A 155 -11.32 3.94 9.41
N ARG A 156 -11.42 5.20 8.95
CA ARG A 156 -12.72 5.86 8.71
C ARG A 156 -13.48 5.31 7.51
N LEU A 157 -12.79 4.65 6.59
CA LEU A 157 -13.35 4.08 5.36
C LEU A 157 -13.76 2.61 5.61
N PRO A 158 -14.72 2.07 4.84
CA PRO A 158 -15.03 0.64 4.88
C PRO A 158 -13.78 -0.21 4.61
N THR A 159 -13.61 -1.28 5.36
CA THR A 159 -12.53 -2.27 5.21
C THR A 159 -13.09 -3.60 4.71
N PRO A 160 -12.25 -4.54 4.23
CA PRO A 160 -12.72 -5.84 3.78
C PRO A 160 -13.53 -6.64 4.83
N ASP A 161 -13.29 -6.39 6.12
CA ASP A 161 -13.88 -7.12 7.25
C ASP A 161 -14.86 -6.32 8.11
N ALA A 162 -15.11 -5.05 7.75
CA ALA A 162 -16.06 -4.15 8.41
C ALA A 162 -16.63 -3.11 7.43
N ALA A 163 -17.96 -3.01 7.35
CA ALA A 163 -18.62 -2.07 6.43
C ALA A 163 -18.63 -0.62 6.96
N SER A 164 -18.35 -0.44 8.25
CA SER A 164 -18.34 0.86 8.93
C SER A 164 -17.30 0.91 10.04
N LEU A 165 -16.98 2.12 10.49
CA LEU A 165 -16.07 2.34 11.62
C LEU A 165 -16.55 1.61 12.90
N ASP A 166 -17.84 1.72 13.22
CA ASP A 166 -18.41 1.10 14.43
C ASP A 166 -18.24 -0.42 14.41
N GLU A 167 -18.45 -1.04 13.25
CA GLU A 167 -18.21 -2.47 13.04
C GLU A 167 -16.72 -2.82 13.19
N GLY A 168 -15.82 -1.99 12.64
CA GLY A 168 -14.37 -2.19 12.76
C GLY A 168 -13.89 -2.14 14.22
N LEU A 169 -14.34 -1.14 14.98
CA LEU A 169 -14.04 -1.01 16.41
C LEU A 169 -14.65 -2.15 17.24
N ALA A 170 -15.88 -2.56 16.92
CA ALA A 170 -16.52 -3.71 17.57
C ALA A 170 -15.79 -5.02 17.26
N ARG A 171 -15.30 -5.20 16.03
CA ARG A 171 -14.46 -6.34 15.63
C ARG A 171 -13.15 -6.36 16.39
N ALA A 172 -12.43 -5.23 16.46
CA ALA A 172 -11.20 -5.12 17.23
C ALA A 172 -11.41 -5.46 18.72
N ARG A 173 -12.47 -4.94 19.33
CA ARG A 173 -12.84 -5.27 20.72
C ARG A 173 -13.07 -6.78 20.92
N ARG A 174 -13.82 -7.42 20.02
CA ARG A 174 -14.07 -8.87 20.08
C ARG A 174 -12.78 -9.67 19.91
N PHE A 175 -11.98 -9.35 18.89
CA PHE A 175 -10.70 -10.01 18.63
C PHE A 175 -9.76 -9.93 19.84
N ILE A 176 -9.62 -8.73 20.43
CA ILE A 176 -8.82 -8.55 21.65
C ILE A 176 -9.37 -9.40 22.79
N ALA A 177 -10.68 -9.36 23.06
CA ALA A 177 -11.27 -10.14 24.13
C ALA A 177 -11.08 -11.66 23.96
N ASP A 178 -11.20 -12.17 22.73
CA ASP A 178 -11.11 -13.61 22.43
C ASP A 178 -9.69 -14.15 22.54
N TRP A 179 -8.69 -13.35 22.17
CA TRP A 179 -7.28 -13.77 22.10
C TRP A 179 -6.42 -13.31 23.28
N HIS A 180 -6.93 -12.40 24.13
CA HIS A 180 -6.16 -11.88 25.25
C HIS A 180 -5.78 -13.01 26.23
N GLY A 181 -4.52 -13.03 26.64
CA GLY A 181 -3.96 -14.07 27.52
C GLY A 181 -3.43 -15.32 26.79
N HIS A 182 -3.46 -15.36 25.45
CA HIS A 182 -2.77 -16.40 24.70
C HIS A 182 -1.25 -16.35 24.94
N GLU A 183 -0.59 -17.50 25.05
CA GLU A 183 0.83 -17.59 25.48
C GLU A 183 1.83 -16.91 24.52
N ARG A 184 1.49 -16.88 23.22
CA ARG A 184 2.37 -16.36 22.16
C ARG A 184 1.75 -15.26 21.31
N ILE A 185 0.44 -15.01 21.44
CA ILE A 185 -0.27 -14.06 20.57
C ILE A 185 -0.71 -12.89 21.44
N THR A 186 -0.31 -11.69 21.06
CA THR A 186 -0.78 -10.45 21.68
C THR A 186 -1.76 -9.80 20.71
N PRO A 187 -3.08 -9.93 20.93
CA PRO A 187 -4.04 -9.23 20.08
C PRO A 187 -4.00 -7.73 20.40
N THR A 188 -4.16 -6.91 19.38
CA THR A 188 -4.30 -5.46 19.52
C THR A 188 -5.12 -4.83 18.41
N ILE A 189 -5.22 -3.51 18.44
CA ILE A 189 -5.88 -2.64 17.48
C ILE A 189 -4.84 -1.75 16.80
N ALA A 190 -5.04 -1.51 15.51
CA ALA A 190 -4.12 -0.77 14.68
C ALA A 190 -4.86 0.31 13.86
N PRO A 191 -5.01 1.53 14.39
CA PRO A 191 -5.40 2.67 13.57
C PRO A 191 -4.44 2.79 12.39
N HIS A 192 -4.96 2.79 11.15
CA HIS A 192 -4.13 2.68 9.95
C HIS A 192 -3.01 3.73 9.87
N ALA A 193 -3.41 4.99 9.75
CA ALA A 193 -2.50 6.13 9.68
C ALA A 193 -3.27 7.43 9.95
N PRO A 194 -2.60 8.53 10.34
CA PRO A 194 -3.25 9.81 10.62
C PRO A 194 -4.15 10.35 9.50
N TYR A 195 -3.79 10.14 8.23
CA TYR A 195 -4.59 10.61 7.08
C TYR A 195 -5.84 9.75 6.78
N THR A 196 -5.96 8.59 7.42
CA THR A 196 -7.11 7.66 7.27
C THR A 196 -7.97 7.54 8.54
N CYS A 197 -7.49 8.07 9.67
CA CYS A 197 -8.13 7.94 10.98
C CYS A 197 -8.56 9.30 11.52
N THR A 198 -9.66 9.31 12.28
CA THR A 198 -10.11 10.50 13.02
C THR A 198 -9.53 10.50 14.43
N ASP A 199 -9.61 11.65 15.10
CA ASP A 199 -9.19 11.82 16.49
C ASP A 199 -9.90 10.81 17.43
N GLU A 200 -11.19 10.54 17.16
CA GLU A 200 -12.01 9.56 17.87
C GLU A 200 -11.47 8.13 17.75
N ILE A 201 -11.03 7.72 16.56
CA ILE A 201 -10.45 6.38 16.34
C ILE A 201 -9.20 6.19 17.21
N TYR A 202 -8.31 7.17 17.24
CA TYR A 202 -7.10 7.09 18.07
C TYR A 202 -7.43 7.09 19.57
N HIS A 203 -8.39 7.90 20.01
CA HIS A 203 -8.84 7.91 21.40
C HIS A 203 -9.42 6.57 21.83
N GLU A 204 -10.32 5.97 21.04
CA GLU A 204 -10.90 4.66 21.35
C GLU A 204 -9.84 3.55 21.32
N ALA A 205 -8.96 3.54 20.32
CA ALA A 205 -7.89 2.56 20.22
C ALA A 205 -6.95 2.64 21.44
N ALA A 206 -6.50 3.85 21.81
CA ALA A 206 -5.64 4.03 22.97
C ALA A 206 -6.33 3.66 24.29
N ALA A 207 -7.64 3.93 24.43
CA ALA A 207 -8.42 3.51 25.59
C ALA A 207 -8.51 1.98 25.70
N LEU A 208 -8.74 1.31 24.56
CA LEU A 208 -8.80 -0.15 24.50
C LEU A 208 -7.44 -0.78 24.81
N CYS A 209 -6.36 -0.26 24.22
CA CYS A 209 -5.00 -0.70 24.52
C CYS A 209 -4.66 -0.55 26.01
N ARG A 210 -5.06 0.57 26.63
CA ARG A 210 -4.84 0.83 28.06
C ARG A 210 -5.62 -0.14 28.94
N GLN A 211 -6.87 -0.45 28.57
CA GLN A 211 -7.72 -1.39 29.30
C GLN A 211 -7.08 -2.78 29.38
N TYR A 212 -6.51 -3.27 28.28
CA TYR A 212 -5.93 -4.62 28.19
C TYR A 212 -4.42 -4.67 28.44
N GLY A 213 -3.73 -3.53 28.59
CA GLY A 213 -2.28 -3.49 28.77
C GLY A 213 -1.49 -3.96 27.54
N ILE A 214 -2.00 -3.68 26.34
CA ILE A 214 -1.46 -4.09 25.04
C ILE A 214 -0.95 -2.87 24.24
N PRO A 215 -0.03 -3.04 23.28
CA PRO A 215 0.50 -1.91 22.51
C PRO A 215 -0.52 -1.37 21.50
N LEU A 216 -0.30 -0.18 20.93
CA LEU A 216 -1.04 0.33 19.77
C LEU A 216 -0.12 0.33 18.54
N LEU A 217 -0.63 -0.04 17.36
CA LEU A 217 0.14 -0.01 16.11
C LEU A 217 -0.39 1.10 15.17
N THR A 218 0.49 1.80 14.46
CA THR A 218 0.10 2.78 13.43
C THR A 218 1.28 3.10 12.50
N HIS A 219 1.01 3.44 11.24
CA HIS A 219 2.01 4.07 10.37
C HIS A 219 2.11 5.56 10.71
N LEU A 220 3.32 6.13 10.71
CA LEU A 220 3.54 7.56 10.96
C LEU A 220 4.65 8.13 10.07
N SER A 221 4.39 9.29 9.45
CA SER A 221 5.39 10.07 8.72
C SER A 221 6.18 9.25 7.69
N GLU A 222 5.48 8.39 6.96
CA GLU A 222 6.08 7.49 5.97
C GLU A 222 6.55 8.26 4.74
N THR A 223 5.75 9.23 4.27
CA THR A 223 6.06 9.99 3.05
C THR A 223 6.20 11.49 3.32
N ALA A 224 7.02 12.17 2.52
CA ALA A 224 7.15 13.62 2.59
C ALA A 224 5.81 14.32 2.32
N ARG A 225 5.00 13.73 1.43
CA ARG A 225 3.67 14.23 1.09
C ARG A 225 2.73 14.20 2.29
N GLU A 226 2.67 13.08 3.02
CA GLU A 226 1.89 12.97 4.26
C GLU A 226 2.24 14.11 5.23
N VAL A 227 3.54 14.31 5.49
CA VAL A 227 3.99 15.37 6.41
C VAL A 227 3.64 16.77 5.91
N GLN A 228 3.77 17.02 4.61
CA GLN A 228 3.41 18.31 4.01
C GLN A 228 1.91 18.59 4.09
N GLU A 229 1.07 17.62 3.77
CA GLU A 229 -0.39 17.71 3.86
C GLU A 229 -0.82 17.95 5.31
N PHE A 230 -0.29 17.20 6.27
CA PHE A 230 -0.57 17.41 7.70
C PHE A 230 -0.15 18.80 8.20
N ARG A 231 1.00 19.30 7.77
CA ARG A 231 1.43 20.66 8.12
C ARG A 231 0.51 21.73 7.52
N ALA A 232 0.01 21.52 6.30
CA ALA A 232 -0.92 22.44 5.66
C ALA A 232 -2.29 22.45 6.34
N GLU A 233 -2.80 21.29 6.75
CA GLU A 233 -4.13 21.14 7.33
C GLU A 233 -4.18 21.40 8.83
N ARG A 234 -3.18 20.94 9.58
CA ARG A 234 -3.18 20.93 11.05
C ARG A 234 -1.99 21.66 11.68
N GLN A 235 -1.11 22.28 10.89
CA GLN A 235 0.07 23.03 11.36
C GLN A 235 1.04 22.21 12.25
N GLN A 236 1.04 20.89 12.09
CA GLN A 236 1.89 19.97 12.85
C GLN A 236 2.27 18.74 12.01
N THR A 237 3.20 17.93 12.49
CA THR A 237 3.58 16.65 11.88
C THR A 237 2.59 15.54 12.28
N PRO A 238 2.52 14.44 11.51
CA PRO A 238 1.73 13.26 11.89
C PRO A 238 2.10 12.69 13.27
N ILE A 239 3.39 12.73 13.64
CA ILE A 239 3.89 12.26 14.95
C ILE A 239 3.44 13.19 16.08
N ALA A 240 3.53 14.52 15.91
CA ALA A 240 3.02 15.47 16.89
C ALA A 240 1.48 15.34 17.05
N TYR A 241 0.77 15.11 15.95
CA TYR A 241 -0.66 14.84 16.00
C TYR A 241 -0.98 13.56 16.78
N ALA A 242 -0.25 12.46 16.53
CA ALA A 242 -0.43 11.20 17.25
C ALA A 242 -0.25 11.33 18.78
N ARG A 243 0.68 12.19 19.22
CA ARG A 243 0.80 12.59 20.62
C ARG A 243 -0.48 13.26 21.12
N ASP A 244 -0.98 14.26 20.40
CA ASP A 244 -2.11 15.09 20.82
C ASP A 244 -3.43 14.31 20.90
N VAL A 245 -3.65 13.35 20.00
CA VAL A 245 -4.80 12.43 20.07
C VAL A 245 -4.60 11.27 21.04
N GLY A 246 -3.50 11.27 21.80
CA GLY A 246 -3.27 10.34 22.90
C GLY A 246 -2.82 8.94 22.49
N ALA A 247 -2.42 8.72 21.24
CA ALA A 247 -1.88 7.42 20.78
C ALA A 247 -0.65 7.01 21.61
N PHE A 248 0.15 7.98 22.04
CA PHE A 248 1.33 7.79 22.89
C PHE A 248 1.02 7.76 24.39
N GLY A 249 -0.26 7.65 24.77
CA GLY A 249 -0.70 7.38 26.14
C GLY A 249 -0.61 5.89 26.53
N VAL A 250 -0.23 5.04 25.58
CA VAL A 250 0.11 3.62 25.74
C VAL A 250 1.42 3.35 24.99
N HIS A 251 1.98 2.14 25.11
CA HIS A 251 3.13 1.78 24.28
C HIS A 251 2.69 1.73 22.80
N CYS A 252 3.15 2.67 22.01
CA CYS A 252 2.88 2.75 20.58
C CYS A 252 4.06 2.19 19.79
N ILE A 253 3.77 1.34 18.80
CA ILE A 253 4.70 0.85 17.79
C ILE A 253 4.38 1.61 16.50
N ALA A 254 5.29 2.50 16.12
CA ALA A 254 5.18 3.38 14.97
C ALA A 254 6.01 2.84 13.81
N ALA A 255 5.35 2.48 12.71
CA ALA A 255 6.00 2.01 11.48
C ALA A 255 6.50 3.18 10.62
N HIS A 256 7.59 2.92 9.90
CA HIS A 256 8.31 3.80 8.97
C HIS A 256 9.07 4.96 9.64
N CYS A 257 8.34 5.99 10.09
CA CYS A 257 8.90 7.24 10.62
C CYS A 257 9.95 7.92 9.72
N VAL A 258 9.86 7.75 8.39
CA VAL A 258 10.90 8.16 7.42
C VAL A 258 11.17 9.66 7.49
N HIS A 259 10.12 10.48 7.61
CA HIS A 259 10.21 11.94 7.60
C HIS A 259 10.08 12.56 8.99
N ALA A 260 10.50 11.83 10.03
CA ALA A 260 10.55 12.34 11.39
C ALA A 260 11.57 13.48 11.53
N THR A 261 11.15 14.58 12.14
CA THR A 261 12.01 15.72 12.47
C THR A 261 12.70 15.56 13.83
N ASP A 262 13.65 16.44 14.14
CA ASP A 262 14.29 16.48 15.47
C ASP A 262 13.30 16.60 16.63
N GLU A 263 12.22 17.35 16.42
CA GLU A 263 11.17 17.48 17.43
C GLU A 263 10.34 16.20 17.55
N ASP A 264 10.03 15.57 16.42
CA ASP A 264 9.33 14.27 16.42
C ASP A 264 10.15 13.21 17.16
N MET A 265 11.47 13.20 16.98
CA MET A 265 12.37 12.29 17.71
C MET A 265 12.31 12.55 19.22
N ARG A 266 12.27 13.81 19.68
CA ARG A 266 12.12 14.13 21.11
C ARG A 266 10.76 13.65 21.64
N ILE A 267 9.69 13.87 20.89
CA ILE A 267 8.34 13.41 21.26
C ILE A 267 8.34 11.88 21.42
N MET A 268 8.83 11.15 20.41
CA MET A 268 8.88 9.69 20.44
C MET A 268 9.73 9.17 21.61
N GLN A 269 10.87 9.81 21.90
CA GLN A 269 11.74 9.44 23.02
C GLN A 269 11.03 9.64 24.37
N GLN A 270 10.44 10.82 24.59
CA GLN A 270 9.75 11.17 25.84
C GLN A 270 8.61 10.21 26.17
N HIS A 271 7.91 9.73 25.15
CA HIS A 271 6.79 8.81 25.29
C HIS A 271 7.20 7.32 25.20
N GLY A 272 8.49 7.02 24.95
CA GLY A 272 8.96 5.64 24.81
C GLY A 272 8.32 4.89 23.64
N VAL A 273 8.03 5.60 22.55
CA VAL A 273 7.49 5.03 21.30
C VAL A 273 8.50 4.05 20.71
N GLY A 274 8.01 2.88 20.31
CA GLY A 274 8.77 1.93 19.51
C GLY A 274 8.75 2.36 18.05
N VAL A 275 9.91 2.59 17.46
CA VAL A 275 10.04 2.95 16.05
C VAL A 275 10.47 1.71 15.27
N VAL A 276 9.75 1.37 14.21
CA VAL A 276 10.10 0.27 13.33
C VAL A 276 10.31 0.81 11.92
N THR A 277 11.54 0.73 11.43
CA THR A 277 11.85 1.12 10.05
C THR A 277 11.77 -0.09 9.11
N CYS A 278 11.28 0.13 7.89
CA CYS A 278 11.16 -0.90 6.86
C CYS A 278 12.01 -0.54 5.63
N PRO A 279 13.35 -0.69 5.69
CA PRO A 279 14.26 -0.31 4.61
C PRO A 279 13.85 -0.78 3.21
N GLY A 280 13.50 -2.07 3.04
CA GLY A 280 13.10 -2.63 1.74
C GLY A 280 11.91 -1.88 1.13
N SER A 281 10.84 -1.74 1.91
CA SER A 281 9.63 -1.01 1.49
C SER A 281 9.86 0.47 1.24
N ASN A 282 10.54 1.16 2.17
CA ASN A 282 10.81 2.59 2.05
C ASN A 282 11.62 2.92 0.78
N LEU A 283 12.53 2.04 0.37
CA LEU A 283 13.29 2.16 -0.87
C LEU A 283 12.44 1.84 -2.10
N LYS A 284 11.69 0.72 -2.08
CA LYS A 284 10.87 0.27 -3.22
C LYS A 284 9.77 1.27 -3.57
N LEU A 285 9.10 1.83 -2.57
CA LEU A 285 8.04 2.84 -2.75
C LEU A 285 8.58 4.27 -2.92
N ALA A 286 9.89 4.46 -2.86
CA ALA A 286 10.55 5.76 -2.84
C ALA A 286 10.00 6.70 -1.74
N SER A 287 9.52 6.13 -0.62
CA SER A 287 9.02 6.88 0.53
C SER A 287 10.12 7.75 1.13
N GLY A 288 11.37 7.27 1.13
CA GLY A 288 12.56 8.03 1.52
C GLY A 288 13.53 7.23 2.39
N LEU A 289 14.49 7.93 3.01
CA LEU A 289 15.48 7.32 3.89
C LEU A 289 15.25 7.74 5.34
N PRO A 290 14.84 6.82 6.23
CA PRO A 290 14.68 7.15 7.65
C PRO A 290 16.04 7.53 8.25
N PRO A 291 16.10 8.53 9.15
CA PRO A 291 17.35 8.98 9.77
C PRO A 291 17.80 8.03 10.89
N ILE A 292 18.07 6.77 10.54
CA ILE A 292 18.40 5.67 11.49
C ILE A 292 19.51 6.08 12.46
N ARG A 293 20.57 6.75 11.97
CA ARG A 293 21.65 7.21 12.85
C ARG A 293 21.16 8.21 13.90
N ALA A 294 20.32 9.17 13.50
CA ALA A 294 19.76 10.15 14.42
C ALA A 294 18.79 9.50 15.43
N PHE A 295 18.01 8.49 15.01
CA PHE A 295 17.16 7.72 15.92
C PHE A 295 17.98 7.02 17.01
N LEU A 296 19.09 6.40 16.62
CA LEU A 296 20.00 5.74 17.56
C LEU A 296 20.67 6.75 18.50
N ASP A 297 21.18 7.86 17.97
CA ASP A 297 21.83 8.91 18.77
C ASP A 297 20.84 9.58 19.75
N ALA A 298 19.56 9.69 19.36
CA ALA A 298 18.48 10.16 20.21
C ALA A 298 18.00 9.13 21.26
N GLY A 299 18.51 7.89 21.23
CA GLY A 299 18.13 6.84 22.16
C GLY A 299 16.71 6.31 21.96
N LEU A 300 16.17 6.36 20.74
CA LEU A 300 14.88 5.77 20.42
C LEU A 300 14.93 4.24 20.47
N ARG A 301 13.80 3.63 20.82
CA ARG A 301 13.62 2.18 20.75
C ARG A 301 13.39 1.78 19.30
N LEU A 302 14.45 1.38 18.60
CA LEU A 302 14.41 1.13 17.17
C LEU A 302 14.43 -0.37 16.84
N GLY A 303 13.56 -0.79 15.92
CA GLY A 303 13.52 -2.12 15.33
C GLY A 303 13.45 -2.07 13.80
N LEU A 304 13.53 -3.24 13.16
CA LEU A 304 13.32 -3.41 11.73
C LEU A 304 12.01 -4.14 11.45
N GLY A 305 11.39 -3.86 10.32
CA GLY A 305 10.26 -4.60 9.78
C GLY A 305 10.41 -4.78 8.27
N THR A 306 9.65 -5.71 7.70
CA THR A 306 9.67 -5.98 6.25
C THR A 306 8.56 -5.24 5.52
N ASP A 307 7.52 -4.78 6.22
CA ASP A 307 6.25 -4.38 5.62
C ASP A 307 5.59 -5.57 4.86
N GLY A 308 4.61 -5.32 4.00
CA GLY A 308 3.93 -6.31 3.17
C GLY A 308 4.76 -6.77 1.94
N PRO A 309 4.68 -8.05 1.53
CA PRO A 309 5.37 -8.55 0.32
C PRO A 309 4.91 -7.97 -1.02
N ALA A 310 3.98 -7.01 -1.03
CA ALA A 310 3.61 -6.28 -2.24
C ALA A 310 4.44 -4.97 -2.40
N SER A 311 5.14 -4.55 -1.33
CA SER A 311 6.03 -3.39 -1.29
C SER A 311 7.47 -3.75 -0.88
N ASN A 312 7.87 -5.02 -0.85
CA ASN A 312 9.22 -5.46 -0.47
C ASN A 312 10.04 -6.16 -1.58
N ASP A 313 9.87 -7.45 -1.89
CA ASP A 313 8.64 -8.27 -1.90
C ASP A 313 8.78 -9.66 -1.21
N ASP A 314 9.68 -9.79 -0.23
CA ASP A 314 9.80 -10.98 0.63
C ASP A 314 9.57 -10.66 2.12
N GLN A 315 9.85 -11.63 3.00
CA GLN A 315 9.84 -11.45 4.46
C GLN A 315 11.23 -11.76 5.08
N ASP A 316 12.32 -11.43 4.36
CA ASP A 316 13.69 -11.75 4.76
C ASP A 316 14.32 -10.66 5.64
N MET A 317 14.38 -10.93 6.94
CA MET A 317 15.04 -10.04 7.90
C MET A 317 16.56 -9.93 7.72
N PHE A 318 17.24 -10.87 7.04
CA PHE A 318 18.65 -10.69 6.67
C PHE A 318 18.82 -9.60 5.61
N GLY A 319 17.89 -9.53 4.64
CA GLY A 319 17.80 -8.45 3.67
C GLY A 319 17.58 -7.10 4.35
N GLU A 320 16.63 -7.02 5.29
CA GLU A 320 16.35 -5.79 6.04
C GLU A 320 17.54 -5.34 6.89
N MET A 321 18.24 -6.27 7.56
CA MET A 321 19.46 -5.96 8.32
C MET A 321 20.57 -5.40 7.40
N LEU A 322 20.76 -6.01 6.23
CA LEU A 322 21.75 -5.55 5.26
C LEU A 322 21.44 -4.12 4.82
N LEU A 323 20.21 -3.86 4.40
CA LEU A 323 19.75 -2.54 3.95
C LEU A 323 19.89 -1.49 5.07
N ALA A 324 19.42 -1.80 6.28
CA ALA A 324 19.56 -0.93 7.44
C ALA A 324 21.02 -0.59 7.78
N ALA A 325 21.95 -1.51 7.49
CA ALA A 325 23.38 -1.27 7.69
C ALA A 325 24.00 -0.43 6.56
N ILE A 326 23.76 -0.73 5.29
CA ILE A 326 24.52 -0.13 4.18
C ILE A 326 23.92 1.17 3.66
N VAL A 327 22.60 1.33 3.71
CA VAL A 327 21.93 2.51 3.16
C VAL A 327 22.29 3.79 3.92
N PRO A 328 22.30 3.81 5.26
CA PRO A 328 22.75 5.00 6.00
C PRO A 328 24.21 5.37 5.69
N LYS A 329 25.09 4.38 5.48
CA LYS A 329 26.51 4.64 5.14
C LYS A 329 26.64 5.37 3.81
N ALA A 330 25.88 4.93 2.81
CA ALA A 330 25.85 5.58 1.51
C ALA A 330 25.26 7.00 1.60
N ALA A 331 24.16 7.17 2.33
CA ALA A 331 23.49 8.46 2.49
C ALA A 331 24.34 9.50 3.22
N SER A 332 25.12 9.09 4.23
CA SER A 332 25.96 10.00 5.02
C SER A 332 27.41 10.10 4.54
N ALA A 333 27.79 9.34 3.51
CA ALA A 333 29.18 9.17 3.08
C ALA A 333 30.14 8.80 4.24
N ASP A 334 29.64 8.06 5.24
CA ASP A 334 30.39 7.62 6.42
C ASP A 334 30.23 6.10 6.58
N PRO A 335 31.28 5.30 6.34
CA PRO A 335 31.20 3.84 6.42
C PRO A 335 31.03 3.31 7.86
N THR A 336 31.11 4.17 8.88
CA THR A 336 31.06 3.77 10.30
C THR A 336 29.64 3.83 10.89
N VAL A 337 28.69 4.49 10.21
CA VAL A 337 27.32 4.58 10.71
C VAL A 337 26.62 3.21 10.66
N VAL A 338 25.81 2.92 11.68
CA VAL A 338 25.07 1.66 11.83
C VAL A 338 25.98 0.43 11.59
N PRO A 339 26.97 0.17 12.47
CA PRO A 339 27.84 -0.99 12.32
C PRO A 339 27.02 -2.29 12.38
N ALA A 340 27.56 -3.39 11.86
CA ALA A 340 26.85 -4.67 11.74
C ALA A 340 26.24 -5.13 13.08
N ARG A 341 26.96 -4.97 14.20
CA ARG A 341 26.43 -5.28 15.54
C ARG A 341 25.14 -4.51 15.85
N GLN A 342 25.08 -3.23 15.49
CA GLN A 342 23.91 -2.39 15.71
C GLN A 342 22.76 -2.83 14.80
N ALA A 343 23.01 -3.06 13.50
CA ALA A 343 21.99 -3.56 12.58
C ALA A 343 21.40 -4.90 13.05
N PHE A 344 22.24 -5.81 13.53
CA PHE A 344 21.81 -7.08 14.11
C PHE A 344 20.97 -6.90 15.39
N ALA A 345 21.31 -5.91 16.23
CA ALA A 345 20.49 -5.56 17.39
C ALA A 345 19.09 -5.08 17.00
N LEU A 346 18.95 -4.32 15.90
CA LEU A 346 17.65 -3.86 15.41
C LEU A 346 16.70 -5.01 15.03
N ALA A 347 17.23 -6.15 14.59
CA ALA A 347 16.45 -7.36 14.29
C ALA A 347 16.31 -8.32 15.48
N THR A 348 16.90 -8.01 16.63
CA THR A 348 16.90 -8.88 17.83
C THR A 348 16.61 -8.07 19.10
N SER A 349 17.61 -7.72 19.91
CA SER A 349 17.41 -7.13 21.25
C SER A 349 16.81 -5.72 21.21
N SER A 350 17.23 -4.89 20.26
CA SER A 350 16.65 -3.56 20.06
C SER A 350 15.26 -3.65 19.44
N GLY A 351 15.04 -4.57 18.50
CA GLY A 351 13.71 -4.88 17.95
C GLY A 351 12.73 -5.31 19.03
N ALA A 352 13.15 -6.20 19.94
CA ALA A 352 12.35 -6.59 21.11
C ALA A 352 12.02 -5.39 22.01
N GLY A 353 12.94 -4.44 22.14
CA GLY A 353 12.70 -3.17 22.85
C GLY A 353 11.68 -2.28 22.16
N ALA A 354 11.73 -2.19 20.83
CA ALA A 354 10.78 -1.42 20.03
C ALA A 354 9.36 -1.97 20.16
N ILE A 355 9.18 -3.30 20.17
CA ILE A 355 7.86 -3.93 20.28
C ILE A 355 7.41 -4.21 21.73
N GLY A 356 8.18 -3.73 22.74
CA GLY A 356 7.82 -3.87 24.16
C GLY A 356 8.05 -5.25 24.77
N MET A 357 8.73 -6.17 24.08
CA MET A 357 8.98 -7.55 24.49
C MET A 357 10.42 -7.85 24.95
N ALA A 358 11.26 -6.81 25.16
CA ALA A 358 12.66 -6.97 25.59
C ALA A 358 12.85 -7.72 26.92
N HIS A 359 11.82 -7.87 27.74
CA HIS A 359 11.86 -8.66 28.96
C HIS A 359 11.65 -10.17 28.71
N LEU A 360 11.12 -10.55 27.54
CA LEU A 360 10.81 -11.94 27.18
C LEU A 360 11.78 -12.52 26.15
N ILE A 361 12.17 -11.74 25.14
CA ILE A 361 12.90 -12.22 23.95
C ILE A 361 14.00 -11.24 23.51
N GLY A 362 14.58 -11.47 22.33
CA GLY A 362 15.56 -10.60 21.68
C GLY A 362 17.01 -10.81 22.13
N SER A 363 17.24 -11.59 23.18
CA SER A 363 18.57 -11.98 23.65
C SER A 363 18.54 -13.35 24.32
N LEU A 364 19.69 -14.02 24.32
CA LEU A 364 19.91 -15.31 24.96
C LEU A 364 20.35 -15.09 26.40
N GLU A 365 19.38 -14.91 27.29
CA GLU A 365 19.58 -14.69 28.72
C GLU A 365 18.77 -15.69 29.54
N VAL A 366 19.32 -16.11 30.68
CA VAL A 366 18.63 -17.02 31.60
C VAL A 366 17.29 -16.40 32.03
N GLY A 367 16.22 -17.18 31.96
CA GLY A 367 14.85 -16.77 32.29
C GLY A 367 14.04 -16.21 31.12
N LYS A 368 14.68 -15.79 30.02
CA LYS A 368 13.97 -15.40 28.79
C LYS A 368 13.38 -16.60 28.06
N ARG A 369 12.42 -16.33 27.18
CA ARG A 369 11.84 -17.35 26.31
C ARG A 369 12.87 -17.89 25.35
N ALA A 370 12.83 -19.19 25.11
CA ALA A 370 13.72 -19.87 24.18
C ALA A 370 13.27 -19.69 22.73
N ASP A 371 13.30 -18.44 22.28
CA ASP A 371 13.13 -18.02 20.89
C ASP A 371 14.54 -17.93 20.28
N VAL A 372 14.98 -18.98 19.60
CA VAL A 372 16.38 -19.21 19.21
C VAL A 372 16.45 -19.64 17.74
N THR A 373 17.36 -19.03 16.99
CA THR A 373 17.63 -19.40 15.59
C THR A 373 19.06 -19.92 15.46
N ILE A 374 19.25 -20.99 14.69
CA ILE A 374 20.56 -21.57 14.38
C ILE A 374 20.87 -21.30 12.91
N VAL A 375 21.93 -20.55 12.64
CA VAL A 375 22.37 -20.15 11.30
C VAL A 375 23.63 -20.93 10.94
N GLU A 376 23.59 -21.71 9.87
CA GLU A 376 24.77 -22.42 9.38
C GLU A 376 25.79 -21.44 8.80
N LEU A 377 27.03 -21.50 9.28
CA LEU A 377 28.12 -20.71 8.73
C LEU A 377 29.07 -21.66 7.98
N GLY A 378 29.66 -21.20 6.88
CA GLY A 378 30.65 -22.01 6.16
C GLY A 378 30.20 -22.47 4.77
N ARG A 379 29.14 -21.87 4.22
CA ARG A 379 28.88 -21.96 2.77
C ARG A 379 29.84 -21.05 2.01
N ALA A 380 29.88 -21.19 0.68
CA ALA A 380 30.81 -20.46 -0.17
C ALA A 380 30.73 -18.93 0.03
N HIS A 381 29.53 -18.38 0.24
CA HIS A 381 29.33 -16.95 0.46
C HIS A 381 29.59 -16.48 1.91
N SER A 382 29.75 -17.39 2.88
CA SER A 382 29.98 -17.08 4.30
C SER A 382 31.30 -17.68 4.86
N THR A 383 32.26 -17.96 3.97
CA THR A 383 33.61 -18.51 4.26
C THR A 383 34.69 -17.58 3.67
N PRO A 384 35.83 -17.34 4.36
CA PRO A 384 36.27 -17.89 5.65
C PRO A 384 35.63 -17.23 6.88
N ARG A 385 35.91 -17.79 8.06
CA ARG A 385 35.48 -17.25 9.36
C ARG A 385 36.66 -16.67 10.13
N TYR A 386 36.51 -15.43 10.58
CA TYR A 386 37.51 -14.74 11.40
C TYR A 386 37.07 -14.70 12.86
N ARG A 387 38.05 -14.74 13.79
CA ARG A 387 37.81 -14.69 15.25
C ARG A 387 38.68 -13.66 15.97
N TYR A 388 39.45 -12.85 15.24
CA TYR A 388 40.36 -11.89 15.84
C TYR A 388 39.62 -10.69 16.47
N ASP A 389 38.45 -10.35 15.92
CA ASP A 389 37.58 -9.27 16.35
C ASP A 389 36.27 -9.84 16.90
N PRO A 390 35.80 -9.43 18.09
CA PRO A 390 34.46 -9.80 18.57
C PRO A 390 33.33 -9.41 17.59
N ASP A 391 33.55 -8.43 16.70
CA ASP A 391 32.58 -8.00 15.70
C ASP A 391 32.56 -8.81 14.39
N ALA A 392 33.54 -9.69 14.18
CA ALA A 392 33.64 -10.47 12.95
C ALA A 392 32.39 -11.34 12.70
N ILE A 393 31.75 -11.84 13.76
CA ILE A 393 30.52 -12.64 13.64
C ILE A 393 29.34 -11.80 13.15
N TYR A 394 29.18 -10.56 13.64
CA TYR A 394 28.09 -9.69 13.19
C TYR A 394 28.29 -9.27 11.74
N SER A 395 29.54 -9.01 11.32
CA SER A 395 29.87 -8.76 9.91
C SER A 395 29.41 -9.93 9.03
N THR A 396 29.67 -11.17 9.45
CA THR A 396 29.22 -12.36 8.74
C THR A 396 27.70 -12.46 8.70
N LEU A 397 27.03 -12.24 9.84
CA LEU A 397 25.57 -12.37 9.95
C LEU A 397 24.80 -11.29 9.17
N VAL A 398 25.34 -10.08 9.06
CA VAL A 398 24.64 -8.95 8.42
C VAL A 398 25.02 -8.78 6.96
N TYR A 399 26.29 -8.95 6.59
CA TYR A 399 26.76 -8.64 5.23
C TYR A 399 26.87 -9.87 4.32
N ALA A 400 26.80 -11.08 4.86
CA ALA A 400 27.01 -12.31 4.08
C ALA A 400 25.92 -13.36 4.26
N ALA A 401 25.47 -13.63 5.49
CA ALA A 401 24.46 -14.64 5.77
C ALA A 401 23.11 -14.31 5.10
N ARG A 402 22.33 -15.36 4.82
CA ARG A 402 21.05 -15.28 4.12
C ARG A 402 19.99 -16.09 4.86
N ALA A 403 18.70 -15.82 4.62
CA ALA A 403 17.61 -16.65 5.14
C ALA A 403 17.83 -18.15 4.89
N ALA A 404 18.30 -18.53 3.69
CA ALA A 404 18.56 -19.93 3.33
C ALA A 404 19.66 -20.63 4.15
N ASP A 405 20.43 -19.90 4.96
CA ASP A 405 21.45 -20.44 5.84
C ASP A 405 20.89 -20.86 7.20
N VAL A 406 19.70 -20.38 7.58
CA VAL A 406 18.97 -20.84 8.75
C VAL A 406 18.78 -22.35 8.67
N ARG A 407 19.17 -23.06 9.73
CA ARG A 407 19.09 -24.52 9.83
C ARG A 407 17.92 -24.92 10.72
N ASP A 408 17.83 -24.31 11.90
CA ASP A 408 16.86 -24.67 12.92
C ASP A 408 16.28 -23.43 13.59
N VAL A 409 15.03 -23.52 14.03
CA VAL A 409 14.33 -22.45 14.75
C VAL A 409 13.54 -23.04 15.90
N PHE A 410 13.70 -22.43 17.06
CA PHE A 410 12.96 -22.71 18.28
C PHE A 410 12.13 -21.48 18.64
N VAL A 411 10.86 -21.69 18.96
CA VAL A 411 9.97 -20.65 19.51
C VAL A 411 9.38 -21.20 20.78
N ASP A 412 9.50 -20.43 21.87
CA ASP A 412 9.04 -20.83 23.19
C ASP A 412 9.59 -22.22 23.59
N GLY A 413 10.85 -22.50 23.23
CA GLY A 413 11.54 -23.76 23.51
C GLY A 413 11.15 -24.95 22.62
N ARG A 414 10.15 -24.81 21.74
CA ARG A 414 9.74 -25.84 20.79
C ARG A 414 10.46 -25.67 19.45
N ALA A 415 11.05 -26.74 18.93
CA ALA A 415 11.56 -26.74 17.56
C ALA A 415 10.40 -26.63 16.55
N VAL A 416 10.37 -25.55 15.78
CA VAL A 416 9.38 -25.29 14.72
C VAL A 416 10.00 -25.40 13.33
N VAL A 417 11.31 -25.24 13.22
CA VAL A 417 12.11 -25.62 12.04
C VAL A 417 13.24 -26.53 12.50
N ARG A 418 13.43 -27.63 11.78
CA ARG A 418 14.54 -28.57 12.00
C ARG A 418 15.15 -28.93 10.66
N ASP A 419 16.47 -28.78 10.56
CA ASP A 419 17.24 -29.12 9.37
C ASP A 419 16.60 -28.55 8.08
N ARG A 420 16.19 -27.28 8.17
CA ARG A 420 15.55 -26.46 7.12
C ARG A 420 14.13 -26.86 6.71
N THR A 421 13.48 -27.71 7.50
CA THR A 421 12.10 -28.16 7.28
C THR A 421 11.18 -27.53 8.32
N VAL A 422 10.10 -26.87 7.89
CA VAL A 422 9.07 -26.39 8.81
C VAL A 422 8.29 -27.59 9.33
N MET A 423 8.21 -27.72 10.66
CA MET A 423 7.66 -28.91 11.32
C MET A 423 6.16 -28.79 11.64
N THR A 424 5.59 -27.60 11.45
CA THR A 424 4.28 -27.21 12.00
C THR A 424 3.24 -26.94 10.93
N LEU A 425 3.66 -26.78 9.68
CA LEU A 425 2.81 -26.49 8.52
C LEU A 425 3.13 -27.48 7.40
N ASP A 426 2.11 -27.89 6.64
CA ASP A 426 2.32 -28.57 5.35
C ASP A 426 2.65 -27.52 4.30
N GLU A 427 3.95 -27.22 4.13
CA GLU A 427 4.43 -26.21 3.17
C GLU A 427 3.90 -26.47 1.75
N ALA A 428 3.80 -27.74 1.33
CA ALA A 428 3.33 -28.08 0.00
C ALA A 428 1.83 -27.78 -0.16
N ALA A 429 1.01 -28.02 0.86
CA ALA A 429 -0.39 -27.62 0.85
C ALA A 429 -0.55 -26.09 0.85
N VAL A 430 0.20 -25.39 1.70
CA VAL A 430 0.18 -23.91 1.77
C VAL A 430 0.52 -23.28 0.43
N LEU A 431 1.56 -23.76 -0.26
CA LEU A 431 1.94 -23.26 -1.59
C LEU A 431 0.85 -23.50 -2.64
N ARG A 432 0.21 -24.69 -2.63
CA ARG A 432 -0.91 -24.98 -3.55
C ARG A 432 -2.11 -24.08 -3.31
N ASP A 433 -2.48 -23.89 -2.05
CA ASP A 433 -3.63 -23.05 -1.68
C ASP A 433 -3.39 -21.58 -2.04
N ALA A 434 -2.16 -21.08 -1.81
CA ALA A 434 -1.74 -19.75 -2.20
C ALA A 434 -1.81 -19.56 -3.72
N GLN A 435 -1.25 -20.51 -4.50
CA GLN A 435 -1.29 -20.45 -5.96
C GLN A 435 -2.72 -20.44 -6.50
N ALA A 436 -3.62 -21.24 -5.91
CA ALA A 436 -5.02 -21.28 -6.32
C ALA A 436 -5.74 -19.93 -6.11
N ILE A 437 -5.33 -19.13 -5.12
CA ILE A 437 -5.85 -17.76 -4.92
C ILE A 437 -5.20 -16.80 -5.93
N ALA A 438 -3.89 -16.91 -6.14
CA ALA A 438 -3.16 -16.11 -7.12
C ALA A 438 -3.74 -16.29 -8.54
N ASP A 439 -4.05 -17.52 -8.96
CA ASP A 439 -4.66 -17.81 -10.26
C ASP A 439 -6.00 -17.07 -10.46
N ARG A 440 -6.79 -16.90 -9.38
CA ARG A 440 -8.05 -16.15 -9.42
C ARG A 440 -7.83 -14.63 -9.52
N ILE A 441 -6.81 -14.12 -8.83
CA ILE A 441 -6.40 -12.72 -8.93
C ILE A 441 -5.88 -12.42 -10.33
N ASP A 442 -5.01 -13.28 -10.86
CA ASP A 442 -4.42 -13.15 -12.18
C ASP A 442 -5.49 -13.15 -13.27
N GLN A 443 -6.44 -14.09 -13.22
CA GLN A 443 -7.57 -14.11 -14.16
C GLN A 443 -8.37 -12.80 -14.11
N PHE A 444 -8.65 -12.25 -12.92
CA PHE A 444 -9.34 -10.97 -12.78
C PHE A 444 -8.53 -9.80 -13.34
N LEU A 445 -7.21 -9.76 -13.11
CA LEU A 445 -6.35 -8.71 -13.63
C LEU A 445 -6.21 -8.79 -15.15
N ILE A 446 -6.09 -9.99 -15.72
CA ILE A 446 -6.06 -10.19 -17.18
C ILE A 446 -7.34 -9.66 -17.83
N GLU A 447 -8.51 -9.99 -17.27
CA GLU A 447 -9.80 -9.47 -17.74
C GLU A 447 -9.86 -7.95 -17.63
N ARG A 448 -9.43 -7.39 -16.49
CA ARG A 448 -9.44 -5.95 -16.22
C ARG A 448 -8.47 -5.16 -17.12
N GLU A 449 -7.27 -5.67 -17.37
CA GLU A 449 -6.27 -5.00 -18.20
C GLU A 449 -6.70 -4.95 -19.68
N ALA A 450 -7.53 -5.90 -20.11
CA ALA A 450 -8.08 -5.95 -21.47
C ALA A 450 -9.25 -4.97 -21.69
N ASP A 451 -9.95 -4.50 -20.65
CA ASP A 451 -11.12 -3.62 -20.78
C ASP A 451 -10.96 -2.28 -20.01
N LEU A 452 -10.85 -1.18 -20.76
CA LEU A 452 -10.76 0.17 -20.20
C LEU A 452 -12.01 0.57 -19.40
N LEU A 453 -13.19 0.01 -19.70
CA LEU A 453 -14.39 0.26 -18.93
C LEU A 453 -14.25 -0.32 -17.52
N ASP A 454 -13.78 -1.56 -17.41
CA ASP A 454 -13.56 -2.22 -16.11
C ASP A 454 -12.53 -1.47 -15.28
N LYS A 455 -11.44 -1.00 -15.91
CA LYS A 455 -10.47 -0.11 -15.24
C LYS A 455 -11.10 1.14 -14.63
N ILE A 456 -12.08 1.75 -15.29
CA ILE A 456 -12.77 2.97 -14.82
C ILE A 456 -13.82 2.65 -13.75
N ILE A 457 -14.56 1.54 -13.90
CA ILE A 457 -15.59 1.12 -12.93
C ILE A 457 -14.96 0.96 -11.54
N VAL A 458 -13.78 0.35 -11.48
CA VAL A 458 -13.06 0.08 -10.23
C VAL A 458 -12.63 1.38 -9.52
N ILE A 459 -12.03 2.34 -10.24
CA ILE A 459 -11.46 3.53 -9.59
C ILE A 459 -12.45 4.67 -9.36
N ALA A 460 -13.58 4.71 -10.09
CA ALA A 460 -14.39 5.93 -10.18
C ALA A 460 -15.88 5.76 -9.86
N GLY A 461 -16.31 4.64 -9.28
CA GLY A 461 -17.69 4.44 -8.82
C GLY A 461 -18.72 4.74 -9.91
N VAL A 462 -18.48 4.20 -11.11
CA VAL A 462 -19.18 4.56 -12.36
C VAL A 462 -20.69 4.34 -12.23
N ARG A 463 -21.48 5.30 -12.72
CA ARG A 463 -22.87 5.05 -13.10
C ARG A 463 -22.86 4.35 -14.47
N SER A 464 -23.12 3.04 -14.47
CA SER A 464 -23.15 2.19 -15.67
C SER A 464 -24.43 2.42 -16.46
N ASP A 465 -24.44 3.51 -17.19
CA ASP A 465 -25.61 3.99 -17.89
C ASP A 465 -25.18 4.29 -19.34
N GLU A 466 -25.37 3.32 -20.25
CA GLU A 466 -24.99 3.45 -21.66
C GLU A 466 -25.80 4.56 -22.33
N GLN A 467 -25.15 5.66 -22.68
CA GLN A 467 -25.76 6.80 -23.38
C GLN A 467 -25.22 6.92 -24.80
N PHE A 468 -26.13 7.11 -25.75
CA PHE A 468 -25.83 7.57 -27.11
C PHE A 468 -25.67 9.10 -27.10
N GLU A 469 -24.59 9.59 -27.69
CA GLU A 469 -24.37 11.02 -27.92
C GLU A 469 -24.42 11.30 -29.43
N VAL A 470 -25.33 12.18 -29.84
CA VAL A 470 -25.48 12.64 -31.22
C VAL A 470 -24.98 14.06 -31.30
N GLN A 471 -24.09 14.33 -32.23
CA GLN A 471 -23.52 15.67 -32.38
C GLN A 471 -23.16 16.00 -33.83
N ALA A 472 -23.20 17.29 -34.13
CA ALA A 472 -22.64 17.88 -35.34
C ALA A 472 -21.77 19.09 -34.98
N LYS A 473 -20.71 19.30 -35.76
CA LYS A 473 -19.74 20.37 -35.55
C LYS A 473 -19.52 21.13 -36.85
N ALA A 474 -19.43 22.45 -36.77
CA ALA A 474 -19.12 23.32 -37.91
C ALA A 474 -18.07 24.37 -37.52
N ARG A 475 -17.17 24.68 -38.44
CA ARG A 475 -16.18 25.76 -38.27
C ARG A 475 -16.80 27.08 -38.72
N LEU A 476 -16.88 28.04 -37.80
CA LEU A 476 -17.33 29.41 -38.06
C LEU A 476 -16.11 30.31 -38.28
N ALA A 477 -15.73 30.48 -39.55
CA ALA A 477 -14.52 31.19 -39.93
C ALA A 477 -14.62 32.72 -39.83
N THR A 478 -15.81 33.29 -39.64
CA THR A 478 -16.02 34.76 -39.58
C THR A 478 -16.90 35.17 -38.40
N PRO A 479 -16.66 36.37 -37.80
CA PRO A 479 -17.54 36.91 -36.76
C PRO A 479 -19.00 37.02 -37.21
N ALA A 480 -19.24 37.32 -38.49
CA ALA A 480 -20.60 37.38 -39.05
C ALA A 480 -21.32 36.02 -38.99
N ALA A 481 -20.59 34.90 -39.10
CA ALA A 481 -21.19 33.57 -38.94
C ALA A 481 -21.59 33.30 -37.49
N VAL A 482 -20.80 33.77 -36.52
CA VAL A 482 -21.12 33.68 -35.09
C VAL A 482 -22.38 34.48 -34.76
N GLU A 483 -22.46 35.73 -35.22
CA GLU A 483 -23.64 36.59 -35.00
C GLU A 483 -24.92 36.01 -35.62
N ARG A 484 -24.82 35.36 -36.80
CA ARG A 484 -25.97 34.66 -37.40
C ARG A 484 -26.50 33.55 -36.51
N VAL A 485 -25.62 32.72 -35.94
CA VAL A 485 -26.03 31.66 -35.01
C VAL A 485 -26.68 32.26 -33.76
N LEU A 486 -26.11 33.32 -33.20
CA LEU A 486 -26.65 34.01 -32.02
C LEU A 486 -28.03 34.64 -32.30
N ALA A 487 -28.23 35.22 -33.47
CA ALA A 487 -29.53 35.75 -33.88
C ALA A 487 -30.56 34.62 -34.05
N ALA A 488 -30.18 33.53 -34.71
CA ALA A 488 -31.06 32.39 -34.97
C ALA A 488 -31.50 31.64 -33.69
N LEU A 489 -30.73 31.73 -32.60
CA LEU A 489 -31.14 31.18 -31.29
C LEU A 489 -32.40 31.84 -30.71
N HIS A 490 -32.80 33.02 -31.20
CA HIS A 490 -34.00 33.74 -30.76
C HIS A 490 -35.23 33.45 -31.64
N ASP A 491 -35.14 32.48 -32.56
CA ASP A 491 -36.28 32.05 -33.36
C ASP A 491 -37.42 31.54 -32.46
N PRO A 492 -38.69 31.92 -32.70
CA PRO A 492 -39.84 31.46 -31.90
C PRO A 492 -39.98 29.94 -31.77
N ALA A 493 -39.42 29.16 -32.70
CA ALA A 493 -39.40 27.70 -32.64
C ALA A 493 -38.40 27.13 -31.62
N ILE A 494 -37.49 27.94 -31.08
CA ILE A 494 -36.45 27.56 -30.13
C ILE A 494 -36.78 28.15 -28.76
N THR A 495 -37.03 27.30 -27.78
CA THR A 495 -37.14 27.74 -26.38
C THR A 495 -35.76 27.72 -25.72
N LEU A 496 -35.28 28.89 -25.29
CA LEU A 496 -34.02 29.01 -24.56
C LEU A 496 -34.18 28.59 -23.10
N GLY A 497 -33.31 27.69 -22.66
CA GLY A 497 -33.14 27.31 -21.27
C GLY A 497 -31.88 27.93 -20.67
N LYS A 498 -31.21 27.17 -19.80
CA LYS A 498 -30.02 27.65 -19.08
C LYS A 498 -28.85 27.94 -20.04
N VAL A 499 -28.27 29.12 -19.90
CA VAL A 499 -26.99 29.53 -20.51
C VAL A 499 -25.84 29.30 -19.52
N SER A 500 -24.67 28.92 -20.01
CA SER A 500 -23.47 28.81 -19.20
C SER A 500 -22.21 29.12 -19.99
N GLU A 501 -21.23 29.71 -19.32
CA GLU A 501 -19.91 30.02 -19.87
C GLU A 501 -18.84 29.26 -19.08
N ARG A 502 -17.94 28.61 -19.82
CA ARG A 502 -16.97 27.67 -19.26
C ARG A 502 -15.63 27.76 -19.95
N THR A 503 -14.56 27.59 -19.19
CA THR A 503 -13.24 27.23 -19.71
C THR A 503 -13.02 25.75 -19.43
N GLN A 504 -12.74 24.98 -20.48
CA GLN A 504 -12.54 23.54 -20.41
C GLN A 504 -11.08 23.22 -20.75
N TYR A 505 -10.46 22.41 -19.90
CA TYR A 505 -9.16 21.81 -20.14
C TYR A 505 -9.38 20.31 -20.27
N ASP A 506 -9.21 19.77 -21.47
CA ASP A 506 -9.41 18.37 -21.79
C ASP A 506 -8.04 17.71 -22.00
N THR A 507 -7.76 16.66 -21.24
CA THR A 507 -6.61 15.76 -21.48
C THR A 507 -7.14 14.44 -22.02
N PHE A 508 -6.72 14.06 -23.21
CA PHE A 508 -7.10 12.83 -23.89
C PHE A 508 -6.00 11.80 -23.81
N PHE A 509 -6.38 10.58 -23.47
CA PHE A 509 -5.55 9.37 -23.48
C PHE A 509 -6.03 8.48 -24.62
N LEU A 510 -5.08 8.14 -25.49
CA LEU A 510 -5.32 7.48 -26.77
C LEU A 510 -4.43 6.25 -26.87
N TRP A 511 -4.97 5.20 -27.47
CA TRP A 511 -4.27 3.96 -27.81
C TRP A 511 -4.28 3.76 -29.33
N ASP A 512 -3.27 3.09 -29.84
CA ASP A 512 -3.17 2.74 -31.26
C ASP A 512 -4.24 1.70 -31.65
N ASP A 513 -4.69 0.88 -30.71
CA ASP A 513 -5.86 0.02 -30.88
C ASP A 513 -7.16 0.84 -30.76
N ALA A 514 -7.76 1.14 -31.91
CA ALA A 514 -9.00 1.89 -32.02
C ALA A 514 -10.22 1.21 -31.34
N THR A 515 -10.14 -0.08 -31.00
CA THR A 515 -11.22 -0.81 -30.32
C THR A 515 -11.34 -0.45 -28.84
N LEU A 516 -10.24 -0.04 -28.20
CA LEU A 516 -10.21 0.40 -26.80
C LEU A 516 -10.94 1.75 -26.62
N GLY A 517 -11.12 2.52 -27.69
CA GLY A 517 -11.73 3.85 -27.63
C GLY A 517 -10.76 4.89 -27.07
N ARG A 518 -11.27 5.84 -26.28
CA ARG A 518 -10.43 6.88 -25.66
C ARG A 518 -10.96 7.34 -24.32
N ILE A 519 -10.03 7.73 -23.45
CA ILE A 519 -10.34 8.34 -22.17
C ILE A 519 -10.09 9.84 -22.25
N ARG A 520 -11.01 10.62 -21.68
CA ARG A 520 -10.87 12.07 -21.54
C ARG A 520 -11.08 12.49 -20.09
N ILE A 521 -10.09 13.17 -19.53
CA ILE A 521 -10.19 13.89 -18.26
C ILE A 521 -10.50 15.34 -18.59
N ARG A 522 -11.59 15.87 -18.02
CA ARG A 522 -11.99 17.27 -18.21
C ARG A 522 -11.97 18.02 -16.90
N GLU A 523 -11.26 19.14 -16.86
CA GLU A 523 -11.48 20.23 -15.91
C GLU A 523 -12.47 21.24 -16.52
N ASP A 524 -13.60 21.47 -15.84
CA ASP A 524 -14.67 22.37 -16.29
C ASP A 524 -14.83 23.53 -15.30
N ARG A 525 -14.27 24.71 -15.64
CA ARG A 525 -14.41 25.96 -14.86
C ARG A 525 -15.58 26.76 -15.39
N ARG A 526 -16.59 27.04 -14.55
CA ARG A 526 -17.70 27.94 -14.92
C ARG A 526 -17.39 29.37 -14.52
N THR A 527 -17.70 30.31 -15.41
CA THR A 527 -17.54 31.75 -15.19
C THR A 527 -18.88 32.50 -15.16
N ASP A 528 -19.99 31.80 -15.39
CA ASP A 528 -21.33 32.39 -15.42
C ASP A 528 -21.94 32.64 -14.03
N PRO A 529 -22.91 33.57 -13.87
CA PRO A 529 -23.58 33.82 -12.60
C PRO A 529 -24.17 32.54 -11.97
N GLY A 530 -23.89 32.29 -10.68
CA GLY A 530 -24.24 31.02 -10.02
C GLY A 530 -23.33 29.84 -10.42
N ALA A 531 -22.12 30.12 -10.91
CA ALA A 531 -21.04 29.15 -11.01
C ALA A 531 -20.66 28.61 -9.64
N ARG A 532 -20.17 27.37 -9.62
CA ARG A 532 -19.55 26.81 -8.42
C ARG A 532 -18.15 27.43 -8.29
N PRO A 533 -17.66 27.67 -7.06
CA PRO A 533 -16.32 28.21 -6.85
C PRO A 533 -15.23 27.22 -7.28
N THR A 534 -15.49 25.91 -7.23
CA THR A 534 -14.53 24.86 -7.59
C THR A 534 -14.77 24.31 -9.01
N PRO A 535 -13.71 24.02 -9.78
CA PRO A 535 -13.82 23.34 -11.07
C PRO A 535 -14.46 21.95 -10.90
N LYS A 536 -15.22 21.51 -11.92
CA LYS A 536 -15.71 20.13 -11.97
C LYS A 536 -14.73 19.28 -12.79
N TYR A 537 -14.23 18.21 -12.18
CA TYR A 537 -13.41 17.21 -12.85
C TYR A 537 -14.27 16.02 -13.29
N THR A 538 -14.07 15.52 -14.51
CA THR A 538 -14.86 14.41 -15.06
C THR A 538 -14.02 13.52 -15.95
N LEU A 539 -14.02 12.23 -15.63
CA LEU A 539 -13.47 11.17 -16.47
C LEU A 539 -14.55 10.71 -17.46
N THR A 540 -14.18 10.49 -18.71
CA THR A 540 -15.08 9.96 -19.74
C THR A 540 -14.38 8.91 -20.58
N LEU A 541 -14.91 7.69 -20.63
CA LEU A 541 -14.62 6.73 -21.70
C LEU A 541 -15.60 6.92 -22.84
N THR A 542 -15.06 7.02 -24.05
CA THR A 542 -15.84 7.03 -25.28
C THR A 542 -15.39 5.85 -26.12
N GLY A 543 -16.31 4.94 -26.45
CA GLY A 543 -16.04 3.82 -27.34
C GLY A 543 -15.69 4.27 -28.77
N ALA A 544 -15.35 3.31 -29.62
CA ALA A 544 -15.03 3.57 -31.02
C ALA A 544 -16.16 4.33 -31.73
N LEU A 545 -15.82 5.46 -32.35
CA LEU A 545 -16.79 6.29 -33.09
C LEU A 545 -17.30 5.55 -34.33
N ARG A 546 -18.62 5.47 -34.52
CA ARG A 546 -19.23 5.04 -35.80
C ARG A 546 -19.94 6.20 -36.47
N ARG A 547 -19.88 6.24 -37.80
CA ARG A 547 -20.55 7.26 -38.62
C ARG A 547 -22.03 6.93 -38.76
N HIS A 548 -22.90 7.95 -38.71
CA HIS A 548 -24.31 7.77 -39.06
C HIS A 548 -24.44 7.52 -40.56
N THR A 549 -25.19 6.51 -40.97
CA THR A 549 -25.32 6.08 -42.38
C THR A 549 -26.08 7.09 -43.26
N GLY A 550 -26.84 8.01 -42.66
CA GLY A 550 -27.69 8.97 -43.37
C GLY A 550 -27.15 10.40 -43.52
N HIS A 551 -26.06 10.79 -42.86
CA HIS A 551 -25.48 12.15 -43.00
C HIS A 551 -23.99 12.16 -42.65
N PRO A 552 -23.08 12.51 -43.57
CA PRO A 552 -21.63 12.29 -43.43
C PRO A 552 -20.96 13.10 -42.30
N ALA A 553 -21.60 14.19 -41.85
CA ALA A 553 -21.10 15.06 -40.78
C ALA A 553 -21.70 14.78 -39.38
N LEU A 554 -22.66 13.85 -39.26
CA LEU A 554 -23.28 13.49 -37.99
C LEU A 554 -22.53 12.32 -37.36
N ILE A 555 -22.05 12.54 -36.14
CA ILE A 555 -21.35 11.53 -35.35
C ILE A 555 -22.33 10.97 -34.32
N VAL A 556 -22.49 9.65 -34.30
CA VAL A 556 -23.19 8.92 -33.25
C VAL A 556 -22.16 8.10 -32.49
N GLY A 557 -21.81 8.56 -31.29
CA GLY A 557 -20.92 7.81 -30.41
C GLY A 557 -21.67 6.63 -29.80
N HIS A 558 -21.14 5.41 -29.94
CA HIS A 558 -21.57 4.26 -29.14
C HIS A 558 -20.87 4.30 -27.78
N ALA A 559 -21.64 4.01 -26.73
CA ALA A 559 -21.19 3.83 -25.34
C ALA A 559 -20.30 4.96 -24.79
N ARG A 560 -20.92 5.91 -24.09
CA ARG A 560 -20.25 6.95 -23.31
C ARG A 560 -20.42 6.68 -21.81
N TYR A 561 -19.32 6.45 -21.11
CA TYR A 561 -19.31 6.30 -19.65
C TYR A 561 -18.69 7.52 -19.00
N THR A 562 -19.23 7.96 -17.87
CA THR A 562 -18.71 9.13 -17.14
C THR A 562 -18.59 8.87 -15.67
N ALA A 563 -17.49 9.32 -15.08
CA ALA A 563 -17.23 9.25 -13.66
C ALA A 563 -16.63 10.56 -13.13
N VAL A 564 -16.59 10.72 -11.81
CA VAL A 564 -15.84 11.81 -11.19
C VAL A 564 -14.36 11.52 -11.40
N ALA A 565 -13.57 12.55 -11.72
CA ALA A 565 -12.13 12.43 -11.74
C ALA A 565 -11.57 13.08 -10.46
N ASP A 566 -11.24 12.26 -9.46
CA ASP A 566 -10.78 12.70 -8.14
C ASP A 566 -9.25 12.57 -7.95
N GLN A 567 -8.58 11.78 -8.79
CA GLN A 567 -7.12 11.70 -8.85
C GLN A 567 -6.48 12.75 -9.80
N PRO A 568 -5.17 13.07 -9.67
CA PRO A 568 -4.45 13.95 -10.60
C PRO A 568 -4.29 13.35 -12.01
N ILE A 569 -4.07 14.17 -13.05
CA ILE A 569 -3.85 13.72 -14.44
C ILE A 569 -2.68 12.72 -14.53
N ARG A 570 -1.60 12.98 -13.77
CA ARG A 570 -0.43 12.10 -13.67
C ARG A 570 -0.80 10.67 -13.25
N PHE A 571 -1.63 10.52 -12.21
CA PHE A 571 -2.13 9.23 -11.74
C PHE A 571 -2.81 8.46 -12.87
N TYR A 572 -3.76 9.10 -13.56
CA TYR A 572 -4.50 8.42 -14.61
C TYR A 572 -3.61 8.07 -15.80
N ARG A 573 -2.61 8.89 -16.12
CA ARG A 573 -1.65 8.61 -17.20
C ARG A 573 -0.87 7.32 -16.91
N GLU A 574 -0.42 7.16 -15.68
CA GLU A 574 0.30 5.97 -15.24
C GLU A 574 -0.64 4.75 -15.18
N TYR A 575 -1.83 4.90 -14.60
CA TYR A 575 -2.81 3.82 -14.46
C TYR A 575 -3.36 3.27 -15.79
N PHE A 576 -3.65 4.17 -16.74
CA PHE A 576 -4.20 3.78 -18.04
C PHE A 576 -3.12 3.44 -19.08
N ALA A 577 -1.87 3.88 -18.87
CA ALA A 577 -0.74 3.66 -19.77
C ALA A 577 -1.08 3.88 -21.26
N PRO A 578 -1.53 5.09 -21.67
CA PRO A 578 -1.87 5.35 -23.06
C PRO A 578 -0.63 5.53 -23.94
N ASP A 579 -0.74 5.14 -25.21
CA ASP A 579 0.31 5.35 -26.22
C ASP A 579 0.55 6.84 -26.47
N ARG A 580 -0.52 7.65 -26.41
CA ARG A 580 -0.46 9.09 -26.69
C ARG A 580 -1.35 9.90 -25.74
N VAL A 581 -0.84 11.07 -25.35
CA VAL A 581 -1.57 12.07 -24.56
C VAL A 581 -1.69 13.36 -25.34
N VAL A 582 -2.90 13.90 -25.47
CA VAL A 582 -3.19 15.14 -26.19
C VAL A 582 -4.02 16.08 -25.32
N GLU A 583 -3.60 17.34 -25.21
CA GLU A 583 -4.31 18.36 -24.43
C GLU A 583 -5.05 19.33 -25.36
N VAL A 584 -6.29 19.66 -24.99
CA VAL A 584 -7.14 20.60 -25.71
C VAL A 584 -7.76 21.57 -24.71
N GLN A 585 -7.47 22.85 -24.88
CA GLN A 585 -8.07 23.92 -24.11
C GLN A 585 -9.13 24.65 -24.95
N LYS A 586 -10.28 24.95 -24.36
CA LYS A 586 -11.31 25.74 -25.04
C LYS A 586 -12.18 26.57 -24.12
N GLN A 587 -12.68 27.69 -24.64
CA GLN A 587 -13.77 28.44 -24.03
C GLN A 587 -15.09 28.04 -24.69
N ARG A 588 -16.09 27.72 -23.89
CA ARG A 588 -17.40 27.27 -24.35
C ARG A 588 -18.49 28.18 -23.80
N ARG A 589 -19.30 28.71 -24.70
CA ARG A 589 -20.62 29.28 -24.39
C ARG A 589 -21.68 28.28 -24.79
N ARG A 590 -22.52 27.86 -23.84
CA ARG A 590 -23.55 26.82 -24.06
C ARG A 590 -24.94 27.37 -23.79
N TRP A 591 -25.86 27.08 -24.70
CA TRP A 591 -27.30 27.23 -24.52
C TRP A 591 -27.93 25.84 -24.46
N ARG A 592 -28.67 25.56 -23.38
CA ARG A 592 -29.66 24.47 -23.41
C ARG A 592 -30.89 25.01 -24.13
N ILE A 593 -31.36 24.30 -25.13
CA ILE A 593 -32.55 24.69 -25.89
C ILE A 593 -33.54 23.54 -25.93
N ARG A 594 -34.82 23.87 -26.11
CA ARG A 594 -35.83 22.92 -26.54
C ARG A 594 -36.28 23.29 -27.95
N PHE A 595 -36.15 22.34 -28.89
CA PHE A 595 -36.50 22.51 -30.29
C PHE A 595 -37.40 21.36 -30.73
N ARG A 596 -38.59 21.67 -31.23
CA ARG A 596 -39.62 20.69 -31.61
C ARG A 596 -39.92 19.64 -30.52
N GLY A 597 -39.88 20.06 -29.26
CA GLY A 597 -40.15 19.20 -28.09
C GLY A 597 -38.93 18.48 -27.52
N GLU A 598 -37.79 18.47 -28.23
CA GLU A 598 -36.57 17.78 -27.80
C GLU A 598 -35.54 18.72 -27.17
N ASP A 599 -34.84 18.22 -26.15
CA ASP A 599 -33.79 18.98 -25.46
C ASP A 599 -32.43 18.79 -26.16
N LEU A 600 -31.83 19.91 -26.58
CA LEU A 600 -30.53 19.98 -27.25
C LEU A 600 -29.60 20.98 -26.55
N ALA A 601 -28.29 20.85 -26.81
CA ALA A 601 -27.29 21.81 -26.38
C ALA A 601 -26.58 22.39 -27.60
N VAL A 602 -26.67 23.71 -27.76
CA VAL A 602 -25.91 24.47 -28.73
C VAL A 602 -24.68 25.04 -28.02
N ASN A 603 -23.49 24.78 -28.55
CA ASN A 603 -22.23 25.27 -28.02
C ASN A 603 -21.51 26.12 -29.06
N LEU A 604 -20.97 27.25 -28.63
CA LEU A 604 -19.92 27.95 -29.35
C LEU A 604 -18.61 27.74 -28.60
N ASP A 605 -17.67 27.08 -29.28
CA ASP A 605 -16.39 26.68 -28.74
C ASP A 605 -15.26 27.44 -29.42
N HIS A 606 -14.44 28.13 -28.63
CA HIS A 606 -13.22 28.76 -29.08
C HIS A 606 -12.04 27.95 -28.57
N LEU A 607 -11.27 27.35 -29.48
CA LEU A 607 -10.08 26.57 -29.12
C LEU A 607 -8.94 27.54 -28.78
N LEU A 608 -8.29 27.32 -27.64
CA LEU A 608 -7.18 28.13 -27.16
C LEU A 608 -5.84 27.47 -27.51
N GLY A 609 -4.81 28.29 -27.71
CA GLY A 609 -3.43 27.80 -27.90
C GLY A 609 -3.14 27.19 -29.28
N ARG A 610 -3.97 27.48 -30.29
CA ARG A 610 -3.75 27.06 -31.68
C ARG A 610 -3.53 28.27 -32.58
N ASP A 611 -2.76 28.09 -33.64
CA ASP A 611 -2.47 29.13 -34.65
C ASP A 611 -3.71 29.56 -35.46
N ASP A 612 -4.83 28.84 -35.30
CA ASP A 612 -6.12 29.12 -35.93
C ASP A 612 -7.19 29.50 -34.89
N PRO A 613 -7.53 30.79 -34.71
CA PRO A 613 -8.49 31.27 -33.72
C PRO A 613 -9.96 31.07 -34.18
N ALA A 614 -10.27 29.95 -34.82
CA ALA A 614 -11.61 29.67 -35.31
C ALA A 614 -12.60 29.38 -34.15
N THR A 615 -13.83 29.87 -34.30
CA THR A 615 -14.95 29.47 -33.43
C THR A 615 -15.65 28.27 -34.04
N TYR A 616 -16.03 27.30 -33.24
CA TYR A 616 -16.73 26.11 -33.68
C TYR A 616 -18.13 26.08 -33.09
N LEU A 617 -19.13 25.86 -33.94
CA LEU A 617 -20.47 25.50 -33.52
C LEU A 617 -20.51 24.00 -33.24
N GLU A 618 -21.00 23.58 -32.07
CA GLU A 618 -21.28 22.18 -31.76
C GLU A 618 -22.71 22.05 -31.21
N ILE A 619 -23.58 21.39 -31.97
CA ILE A 619 -24.93 21.04 -31.53
C ILE A 619 -24.93 19.58 -31.11
N LYS A 620 -25.45 19.28 -29.92
CA LYS A 620 -25.51 17.90 -29.42
C LYS A 620 -26.73 17.60 -28.58
N SER A 621 -27.09 16.33 -28.54
CA SER A 621 -28.06 15.78 -27.60
C SER A 621 -27.62 14.39 -27.13
N ARG A 622 -28.21 13.95 -26.01
CA ARG A 622 -27.96 12.64 -25.40
C ARG A 622 -29.26 11.87 -25.32
N THR A 623 -29.17 10.56 -25.47
CA THR A 623 -30.30 9.66 -25.37
C THR A 623 -29.89 8.25 -25.00
N TRP A 624 -30.86 7.45 -24.58
CA TRP A 624 -30.74 6.06 -24.18
C TRP A 624 -31.22 5.10 -25.28
N SER A 625 -31.63 5.63 -26.44
CA SER A 625 -32.21 4.85 -27.52
C SER A 625 -31.56 5.20 -28.86
N ALA A 626 -31.08 4.19 -29.57
CA ALA A 626 -30.55 4.35 -30.92
C ALA A 626 -31.61 4.90 -31.90
N ARG A 627 -32.90 4.57 -31.69
CA ARG A 627 -34.00 5.11 -32.49
C ARG A 627 -34.20 6.61 -32.23
N ASP A 628 -34.14 7.02 -30.97
CA ASP A 628 -34.23 8.43 -30.57
C ASP A 628 -33.00 9.23 -31.03
N ALA A 629 -31.83 8.58 -31.08
CA ALA A 629 -30.61 9.17 -31.62
C ALA A 629 -30.76 9.56 -33.09
N ALA A 630 -31.43 8.72 -33.91
CA ALA A 630 -31.70 9.03 -35.30
C ALA A 630 -32.67 10.23 -35.47
N VAL A 631 -33.70 10.33 -34.61
CA VAL A 631 -34.62 11.49 -34.59
C VAL A 631 -33.88 12.76 -34.23
N LYS A 632 -33.05 12.72 -33.17
CA LYS A 632 -32.21 13.85 -32.75
C LYS A 632 -31.19 14.25 -33.81
N ALA A 633 -30.64 13.29 -34.56
CA ALA A 633 -29.76 13.57 -35.69
C ALA A 633 -30.48 14.40 -36.77
N GLN A 634 -31.71 14.04 -37.12
CA GLN A 634 -32.51 14.81 -38.08
C GLN A 634 -32.80 16.24 -37.58
N LEU A 635 -33.16 16.39 -36.30
CA LEU A 635 -33.38 17.71 -35.69
C LEU A 635 -32.12 18.58 -35.67
N ILE A 636 -30.95 17.96 -35.45
CA ILE A 636 -29.66 18.67 -35.52
C ILE A 636 -29.40 19.15 -36.96
N THR A 637 -29.68 18.34 -37.99
CA THR A 637 -29.57 18.78 -39.39
C THR A 637 -30.50 19.95 -39.70
N GLU A 638 -31.75 19.91 -39.23
CA GLU A 638 -32.68 21.04 -39.39
C GLU A 638 -32.17 22.32 -38.71
N LEU A 639 -31.65 22.21 -37.48
CA LEU A 639 -31.06 23.34 -36.77
C LEU A 639 -29.82 23.91 -37.46
N LEU A 640 -28.96 23.05 -38.02
CA LEU A 640 -27.80 23.51 -38.79
C LEU A 640 -28.23 24.32 -40.02
N ALA A 641 -29.27 23.86 -40.73
CA ALA A 641 -29.84 24.59 -41.87
C ALA A 641 -30.45 25.94 -41.42
N GLN A 642 -31.18 25.95 -40.31
CA GLN A 642 -31.78 27.17 -39.75
C GLN A 642 -30.71 28.18 -39.28
N PHE A 643 -29.55 27.70 -38.82
CA PHE A 643 -28.40 28.53 -38.47
C PHE A 643 -27.58 28.98 -39.68
N GLY A 644 -27.96 28.58 -40.90
CA GLY A 644 -27.27 28.95 -42.13
C GLY A 644 -25.87 28.34 -42.25
N ILE A 645 -25.70 27.12 -41.75
CA ILE A 645 -24.44 26.38 -41.80
C ILE A 645 -24.37 25.59 -43.11
N ASP A 646 -23.34 25.86 -43.91
CA ASP A 646 -23.05 25.12 -45.15
C ASP A 646 -22.38 23.77 -44.83
N GLU A 647 -22.72 22.73 -45.58
CA GLU A 647 -22.12 21.40 -45.48
C GLU A 647 -20.59 21.45 -45.60
N GLN A 648 -20.05 22.36 -46.41
CA GLN A 648 -18.59 22.54 -46.58
C GLN A 648 -17.88 23.01 -45.30
N THR A 649 -18.62 23.63 -44.38
CA THR A 649 -18.08 24.11 -43.09
C THR A 649 -18.16 23.07 -41.98
N LEU A 650 -18.80 21.91 -42.25
CA LEU A 650 -18.95 20.85 -41.28
C LEU A 650 -17.61 20.14 -41.01
N VAL A 651 -17.38 19.83 -39.74
CA VAL A 651 -16.15 19.25 -39.25
C VAL A 651 -16.43 17.83 -38.78
N ASN A 652 -15.80 16.86 -39.44
CA ASN A 652 -15.99 15.42 -39.17
C ASN A 652 -14.96 14.84 -38.18
N ARG A 653 -14.15 15.70 -37.55
CA ARG A 653 -13.12 15.33 -36.58
C ARG A 653 -13.47 15.83 -35.17
N GLU A 654 -13.02 15.10 -34.17
CA GLU A 654 -13.12 15.56 -32.80
C GLU A 654 -12.08 16.63 -32.49
N TYR A 655 -12.27 17.42 -31.44
CA TYR A 655 -11.33 18.51 -31.13
C TYR A 655 -9.90 18.04 -30.86
N VAL A 656 -9.74 16.79 -30.46
CA VAL A 656 -8.45 16.12 -30.26
C VAL A 656 -7.78 15.70 -31.58
N ASP A 657 -8.58 15.53 -32.65
CA ASP A 657 -8.13 15.08 -33.98
C ASP A 657 -7.99 16.24 -34.99
N LEU A 658 -8.46 17.42 -34.60
CA LEU A 658 -8.16 18.70 -35.24
C LEU A 658 -6.76 19.13 -34.83
#